data_AF-A0A396S007-F1
#
_entry.id   AF-A0A396S007-F1
#
_cell.length_a   1.000
_cell.length_b   1.000
_cell.length_c   1.000
_cell.angle_alpha   90.00
_cell.angle_beta   90.00
_cell.angle_gamma   90.00
#
_symmetry.space_group_name_H-M   'P 1'
#
loop_
_entity.id
_entity.type
_entity.pdbx_description
1 polymer ?
#
loop_
_entity_poly.entity_id
_entity_poly.type
_entity_poly.pdbx_seq_one_letter_code
_entity_poly.pdbx_strand_id
1 'polypeptide(L)'
;MAVRSAQTLKTMRSCMKTFPQPAVIRRYWAFPLLGLTAVIGSGCLSSSGSSNRSATVHQGVFIDSPVTGLSYETATQNGTTDEQGNFRYQSGETVRFSIGGIDLGTAPGQAVLTPLELVEDAADSSDPAVLNLSRFLQSLDADGNLSNGIQLSTALIEVIEAYAESTPGFHLDFADTAAFETLMSANDGLLAQLNDAAVFAENAQGKNRGLRSANQAWQHLQDSLAVQNGDLTLDKRPILFVHGGAGSASQFESQAQRFIANGYPRSYLATYEYNTSPPDFVQTTVQLDAAIDALLLSTGADQVNLMGHSMGTEVSRIYLSDPERAAKVHRYVNLDGREGDSPPGGVPTLVLWGQYVDREVVGAENVYPSVEDPVGHIEVATAADSFARMYRFFNADNAPATTRIPEADGDHVWISGRANIFPANVGAVGTVLEISEVDPATGRPLGSQPDHSQPISEDGHWGPMRINKGGSYEFVLRRPGVANADHYFYREPYLQDNHQIRLNTSAPGTGVGALLHRSPNHTNLSISRDMELWGDQGERNDVLRVNGTNVITAQTGPLLQRLSNIFLHDRNSDGVSNLGFADPVFHAIPFMSGLDLFLPAAAEPDDVIAIELISRRGTGSQQQINVPNWPSSQVRSVSVHFRDYHD
;
A
#
# COMPACT_ATOMS: atom_id res chain seq x y z
N MET A 1 48.72 -26.16 54.20
CA MET A 1 47.87 -25.02 54.62
C MET A 1 46.56 -25.16 53.86
N ALA A 2 45.60 -25.95 54.36
CA ALA A 2 44.55 -25.54 55.31
C ALA A 2 43.68 -24.43 54.67
N VAL A 3 42.39 -24.59 54.34
CA VAL A 3 41.28 -25.45 54.83
C VAL A 3 40.25 -25.57 53.67
N ARG A 4 39.87 -26.77 53.18
CA ARG A 4 38.57 -27.50 53.34
C ARG A 4 37.30 -26.60 53.26
N SER A 5 36.16 -26.95 52.63
CA SER A 5 35.57 -28.27 52.36
C SER A 5 34.55 -28.22 51.21
N ALA A 6 34.50 -29.30 50.45
CA ALA A 6 33.38 -29.70 49.62
C ALA A 6 32.36 -30.55 50.40
N GLN A 7 31.25 -30.86 49.72
CA GLN A 7 30.36 -32.03 49.88
C GLN A 7 29.22 -31.93 50.93
N THR A 8 27.99 -32.45 50.78
CA THR A 8 27.22 -33.16 49.72
C THR A 8 25.77 -33.38 50.27
N LEU A 9 24.77 -33.44 49.37
CA LEU A 9 23.42 -34.05 49.43
C LEU A 9 22.77 -34.45 50.79
N LYS A 10 21.46 -34.16 50.94
CA LYS A 10 20.37 -35.18 50.82
C LYS A 10 18.95 -34.60 51.04
N THR A 11 18.10 -34.82 50.03
CA THR A 11 16.66 -35.20 50.03
C THR A 11 15.73 -34.77 51.17
N MET A 12 14.58 -34.16 50.79
CA MET A 12 13.27 -34.58 51.30
C MET A 12 12.11 -34.20 50.35
N ARG A 13 11.09 -35.06 50.36
CA ARG A 13 9.92 -35.16 49.48
C ARG A 13 8.82 -34.13 49.77
N SER A 14 8.04 -33.84 48.72
CA SER A 14 6.57 -33.68 48.68
C SER A 14 5.88 -32.78 49.73
N CYS A 15 5.27 -31.68 49.25
CA CYS A 15 3.81 -31.51 49.34
C CYS A 15 3.35 -30.33 48.47
N MET A 16 2.35 -30.59 47.63
CA MET A 16 1.57 -29.58 46.91
C MET A 16 0.98 -28.56 47.90
N LYS A 17 1.08 -27.28 47.59
CA LYS A 17 0.06 -26.27 47.88
C LYS A 17 0.26 -25.06 46.95
N THR A 18 -0.81 -24.82 46.21
CA THR A 18 -1.07 -23.79 45.21
C THR A 18 -0.95 -22.38 45.79
N PHE A 19 -0.33 -21.47 45.04
CA PHE A 19 -0.45 -20.02 45.22
C PHE A 19 -1.11 -19.39 43.97
N PRO A 20 -1.93 -18.34 44.14
CA PRO A 20 -2.91 -17.91 43.15
C PRO A 20 -2.32 -16.95 42.10
N GLN A 21 -2.91 -16.98 40.91
CA GLN A 21 -2.65 -16.03 39.82
C GLN A 21 -3.22 -14.62 40.13
N PRO A 22 -2.66 -13.55 39.55
CA PRO A 22 -3.23 -12.21 39.63
C PRO A 22 -4.43 -12.07 38.69
N ALA A 23 -5.52 -11.50 39.23
CA ALA A 23 -6.76 -11.26 38.52
C ALA A 23 -6.65 -10.07 37.54
N VAL A 24 -7.03 -10.33 36.28
CA VAL A 24 -7.28 -9.34 35.24
C VAL A 24 -8.64 -8.70 35.50
N ILE A 25 -8.68 -7.39 35.70
CA ILE A 25 -9.92 -6.62 35.86
C ILE A 25 -10.44 -6.26 34.46
N ARG A 26 -11.42 -7.02 33.96
CA ARG A 26 -12.29 -6.61 32.84
C ARG A 26 -13.40 -5.70 33.37
N ARG A 27 -13.44 -4.44 32.93
CA ARG A 27 -14.58 -3.54 33.15
C ARG A 27 -15.66 -3.84 32.10
N TYR A 28 -16.72 -4.53 32.52
CA TYR A 28 -17.99 -4.57 31.80
C TYR A 28 -18.90 -3.47 32.35
N TRP A 29 -19.33 -2.54 31.50
CA TRP A 29 -20.38 -1.58 31.83
C TRP A 29 -21.74 -2.23 31.57
N ALA A 30 -22.36 -2.76 32.63
CA ALA A 30 -23.75 -3.19 32.64
C ALA A 30 -24.62 -2.04 33.17
N PHE A 31 -25.56 -1.53 32.37
CA PHE A 31 -26.58 -0.59 32.82
C PHE A 31 -27.67 -1.35 33.60
N PRO A 32 -28.08 -0.89 34.80
CA PRO A 32 -29.14 -1.54 35.57
C PRO A 32 -30.52 -1.07 35.11
N LEU A 33 -31.40 -2.05 34.86
CA LEU A 33 -32.86 -1.89 34.94
C LEU A 33 -33.23 -1.44 36.36
N LEU A 34 -33.96 -0.32 36.47
CA LEU A 34 -34.70 0.05 37.67
C LEU A 34 -36.11 0.49 37.28
N GLY A 35 -37.07 -0.28 37.75
CA GLY A 35 -38.49 -0.07 37.51
C GLY A 35 -39.04 1.12 38.29
N LEU A 36 -40.03 1.78 37.68
CA LEU A 36 -40.89 2.72 38.36
C LEU A 36 -42.33 2.22 38.26
N THR A 37 -42.91 1.99 39.43
CA THR A 37 -44.28 1.54 39.68
C THR A 37 -45.30 2.66 39.46
N ALA A 38 -46.49 2.22 39.07
CA ALA A 38 -47.66 2.99 38.67
C ALA A 38 -48.27 3.85 39.78
N VAL A 39 -48.68 5.08 39.44
CA VAL A 39 -49.70 5.85 40.17
C VAL A 39 -50.92 5.98 39.27
N ILE A 40 -52.04 5.46 39.76
CA ILE A 40 -53.37 5.50 39.14
C ILE A 40 -53.95 6.89 39.37
N GLY A 41 -54.23 7.61 38.28
CA GLY A 41 -55.01 8.84 38.29
C GLY A 41 -56.10 8.75 37.23
N SER A 42 -57.32 8.41 37.64
CA SER A 42 -58.51 8.43 36.79
C SER A 42 -58.87 9.87 36.39
N GLY A 43 -58.85 10.14 35.09
CA GLY A 43 -59.46 11.31 34.48
C GLY A 43 -60.08 10.92 33.14
N CYS A 44 -61.39 10.70 33.14
CA CYS A 44 -62.17 10.62 31.91
C CYS A 44 -62.13 11.98 31.21
N LEU A 45 -61.77 12.02 29.93
CA LEU A 45 -62.34 12.92 28.94
C LEU A 45 -62.11 12.36 27.53
N SER A 46 -63.22 12.24 26.81
CA SER A 46 -63.34 11.81 25.43
C SER A 46 -62.60 12.76 24.49
N SER A 47 -61.71 12.23 23.65
CA SER A 47 -61.52 12.75 22.29
C SER A 47 -61.06 11.62 21.38
N SER A 48 -61.91 11.24 20.45
CA SER A 48 -61.57 10.41 19.30
C SER A 48 -60.63 11.21 18.39
N GLY A 49 -59.34 11.19 18.69
CA GLY A 49 -58.29 11.69 17.82
C GLY A 49 -57.70 10.53 17.04
N SER A 50 -57.99 10.46 15.74
CA SER A 50 -57.25 9.62 14.81
C SER A 50 -55.76 9.95 14.95
N SER A 51 -54.99 9.08 15.60
CA SER A 51 -53.54 9.21 15.63
C SER A 51 -53.01 8.88 14.25
N ASN A 52 -52.97 9.88 13.37
CA ASN A 52 -51.97 9.89 12.32
C ASN A 52 -50.63 9.84 13.04
N ARG A 53 -50.04 8.64 13.14
CA ARG A 53 -48.60 8.53 13.38
C ARG A 53 -47.95 9.20 12.17
N SER A 54 -47.65 10.48 12.29
CA SER A 54 -46.68 11.10 11.39
C SER A 54 -45.42 10.29 11.57
N ALA A 55 -45.10 9.46 10.59
CA ALA A 55 -43.88 8.67 10.62
C ALA A 55 -42.70 9.65 10.76
N THR A 56 -41.81 9.35 11.69
CA THR A 56 -40.67 10.21 12.00
C THR A 56 -39.72 10.24 10.80
N VAL A 57 -39.46 11.44 10.28
CA VAL A 57 -38.47 11.65 9.23
C VAL A 57 -37.10 11.70 9.89
N HIS A 58 -36.22 10.81 9.46
CA HIS A 58 -34.82 10.74 9.83
C HIS A 58 -33.95 11.45 8.79
N GLN A 59 -32.75 11.83 9.22
CA GLN A 59 -31.70 12.36 8.36
C GLN A 59 -30.57 11.34 8.31
N GLY A 60 -30.09 11.04 7.12
CA GLY A 60 -28.87 10.25 6.90
C GLY A 60 -27.86 11.07 6.09
N VAL A 61 -26.63 10.58 6.00
CA VAL A 61 -25.57 11.16 5.17
C VAL A 61 -25.04 10.14 4.17
N PHE A 62 -24.81 10.57 2.92
CA PHE A 62 -24.13 9.77 1.91
C PHE A 62 -22.64 10.15 1.83
N ILE A 63 -21.74 9.17 1.96
CA ILE A 63 -20.29 9.37 2.10
C ILE A 63 -19.49 8.58 1.06
N ASP A 64 -18.82 9.34 0.20
CA ASP A 64 -17.52 9.07 -0.43
C ASP A 64 -16.76 10.42 -0.36
N SER A 65 -16.50 10.85 0.88
CA SER A 65 -16.67 12.26 1.33
C SER A 65 -18.12 12.74 1.22
N PRO A 66 -18.56 13.78 1.96
CA PRO A 66 -19.92 14.29 1.82
C PRO A 66 -20.22 14.66 0.36
N VAL A 67 -21.21 14.01 -0.25
CA VAL A 67 -21.54 14.22 -1.67
C VAL A 67 -22.74 15.16 -1.79
N THR A 68 -22.51 16.32 -2.41
CA THR A 68 -23.52 17.36 -2.63
C THR A 68 -24.14 17.21 -4.01
N GLY A 69 -25.46 17.36 -4.11
CA GLY A 69 -26.17 17.39 -5.39
C GLY A 69 -26.62 16.02 -5.92
N LEU A 70 -26.49 14.94 -5.14
CA LEU A 70 -27.11 13.65 -5.48
C LEU A 70 -28.63 13.77 -5.38
N SER A 71 -29.35 13.32 -6.41
CA SER A 71 -30.80 13.16 -6.29
C SER A 71 -31.11 11.93 -5.45
N TYR A 72 -32.05 12.05 -4.52
CA TYR A 72 -32.55 10.91 -3.75
C TYR A 72 -34.07 10.82 -3.78
N GLU A 73 -34.58 9.59 -3.78
CA GLU A 73 -36.01 9.29 -3.73
C GLU A 73 -36.28 8.11 -2.79
N THR A 74 -37.33 8.23 -1.99
CA THR A 74 -37.91 7.19 -1.14
C THR A 74 -39.42 7.12 -1.38
N ALA A 75 -40.12 6.23 -0.70
CA ALA A 75 -41.58 6.16 -0.79
C ALA A 75 -42.28 7.47 -0.36
N THR A 76 -41.68 8.28 0.52
CA THR A 76 -42.33 9.50 1.05
C THR A 76 -41.51 10.78 0.93
N GLN A 77 -40.20 10.69 0.68
CA GLN A 77 -39.25 11.82 0.59
C GLN A 77 -38.57 11.82 -0.78
N ASN A 78 -38.28 13.00 -1.29
CA ASN A 78 -37.36 13.21 -2.40
C ASN A 78 -36.61 14.54 -2.23
N GLY A 79 -35.48 14.69 -2.91
CA GLY A 79 -34.71 15.91 -2.92
C GLY A 79 -33.30 15.71 -3.46
N THR A 80 -32.43 16.67 -3.16
CA THR A 80 -31.00 16.57 -3.42
C THR A 80 -30.21 16.60 -2.12
N THR A 81 -29.08 15.92 -2.07
CA THR A 81 -28.16 15.99 -0.92
C THR A 81 -27.57 17.39 -0.79
N ASP A 82 -27.43 17.86 0.44
CA ASP A 82 -26.81 19.16 0.76
C ASP A 82 -25.27 19.07 0.84
N GLU A 83 -24.63 20.18 1.20
CA GLU A 83 -23.16 20.30 1.33
C GLU A 83 -22.54 19.31 2.32
N GLN A 84 -23.34 18.77 3.25
CA GLN A 84 -22.91 17.77 4.21
C GLN A 84 -23.36 16.36 3.80
N GLY A 85 -23.85 16.18 2.57
CA GLY A 85 -24.30 14.91 2.03
C GLY A 85 -25.64 14.43 2.62
N ASN A 86 -26.42 15.30 3.27
CA ASN A 86 -27.59 14.86 4.00
C ASN A 86 -28.77 14.52 3.08
N PHE A 87 -29.47 13.44 3.39
CA PHE A 87 -30.75 13.04 2.78
C PHE A 87 -31.80 12.73 3.86
N ARG A 88 -33.06 12.61 3.45
CA ARG A 88 -34.20 12.35 4.36
C ARG A 88 -34.89 11.03 4.02
N TYR A 89 -35.30 10.29 5.04
CA TYR A 89 -36.01 9.01 4.91
C TYR A 89 -36.88 8.72 6.14
N GLN A 90 -37.83 7.80 6.02
CA GLN A 90 -38.53 7.20 7.17
C GLN A 90 -38.04 5.79 7.43
N SER A 91 -38.15 5.34 8.69
CA SER A 91 -37.71 3.99 9.08
C SER A 91 -38.39 2.91 8.24
N GLY A 92 -37.58 2.05 7.62
CA GLY A 92 -38.04 0.94 6.77
C GLY A 92 -38.26 1.30 5.30
N GLU A 93 -38.01 2.55 4.89
CA GLU A 93 -37.98 2.92 3.47
C GLU A 93 -36.65 2.56 2.83
N THR A 94 -36.70 2.31 1.53
CA THR A 94 -35.53 2.23 0.65
C THR A 94 -35.29 3.59 0.02
N VAL A 95 -34.03 4.00 -0.03
CA VAL A 95 -33.56 5.22 -0.68
C VAL A 95 -32.87 4.84 -1.99
N ARG A 96 -33.23 5.51 -3.07
CA ARG A 96 -32.57 5.43 -4.38
C ARG A 96 -31.75 6.70 -4.60
N PHE A 97 -30.51 6.56 -5.09
CA PHE A 97 -29.67 7.70 -5.46
C PHE A 97 -29.44 7.75 -6.96
N SER A 98 -29.37 8.96 -7.53
CA SER A 98 -29.11 9.18 -8.95
C SER A 98 -28.38 10.49 -9.25
N ILE A 99 -27.70 10.54 -10.40
CA ILE A 99 -27.01 11.72 -10.94
C ILE A 99 -27.42 11.87 -12.40
N GLY A 100 -28.08 12.98 -12.77
CA GLY A 100 -28.43 13.26 -14.16
C GLY A 100 -29.21 12.12 -14.84
N GLY A 101 -30.13 11.49 -14.12
CA GLY A 101 -30.89 10.33 -14.59
C GLY A 101 -30.17 8.98 -14.51
N ILE A 102 -28.87 8.95 -14.22
CA ILE A 102 -28.08 7.73 -14.00
C ILE A 102 -28.39 7.19 -12.60
N ASP A 103 -28.82 5.92 -12.53
CA ASP A 103 -29.07 5.23 -11.27
C ASP A 103 -27.75 4.81 -10.63
N LEU A 104 -27.54 5.16 -9.36
CA LEU A 104 -26.37 4.73 -8.58
C LEU A 104 -26.65 3.50 -7.73
N GLY A 105 -27.92 3.12 -7.58
CA GLY A 105 -28.36 2.00 -6.76
C GLY A 105 -29.31 2.41 -5.64
N THR A 106 -29.67 1.43 -4.81
CA THR A 106 -30.66 1.58 -3.75
C THR A 106 -30.22 0.90 -2.47
N ALA A 107 -30.54 1.49 -1.32
CA ALA A 107 -30.25 0.90 -0.01
C ALA A 107 -31.37 1.17 1.00
N PRO A 108 -31.54 0.33 2.04
CA PRO A 108 -32.36 0.67 3.19
C PRO A 108 -31.91 2.00 3.81
N GLY A 109 -32.86 2.89 4.10
CA GLY A 109 -32.56 4.18 4.73
C GLY A 109 -31.89 4.00 6.09
N GLN A 110 -30.71 4.59 6.27
CA GLN A 110 -29.92 4.53 7.49
C GLN A 110 -29.12 5.82 7.71
N ALA A 111 -28.45 5.93 8.87
CA ALA A 111 -27.77 7.16 9.28
C ALA A 111 -26.56 7.50 8.40
N VAL A 112 -25.84 6.51 7.91
CA VAL A 112 -24.68 6.67 7.02
C VAL A 112 -24.82 5.66 5.88
N LEU A 113 -24.80 6.13 4.64
CA LEU A 113 -24.74 5.31 3.44
C LEU A 113 -23.46 5.64 2.68
N THR A 114 -22.87 4.64 2.03
CA THR A 114 -21.68 4.77 1.19
C THR A 114 -21.95 4.06 -0.14
N PRO A 115 -21.03 4.16 -1.13
CA PRO A 115 -21.09 3.32 -2.32
C PRO A 115 -21.26 1.82 -2.04
N LEU A 116 -20.73 1.31 -0.92
CA LEU A 116 -20.87 -0.10 -0.54
C LEU A 116 -22.34 -0.52 -0.37
N GLU A 117 -23.12 0.27 0.36
CA GLU A 117 -24.51 -0.09 0.64
C GLU A 117 -25.45 0.01 -0.57
N LEU A 118 -25.04 0.72 -1.63
CA LEU A 118 -25.83 0.83 -2.86
C LEU A 118 -25.67 -0.37 -3.81
N VAL A 119 -24.61 -1.14 -3.64
CA VAL A 119 -24.31 -2.30 -4.48
C VAL A 119 -24.86 -3.55 -3.80
N GLU A 120 -25.85 -4.18 -4.44
CA GLU A 120 -26.43 -5.44 -3.98
C GLU A 120 -25.35 -6.54 -3.97
N ASP A 121 -25.36 -7.38 -2.93
CA ASP A 121 -24.45 -8.51 -2.72
C ASP A 121 -22.95 -8.19 -2.59
N ALA A 122 -22.54 -6.91 -2.59
CA ALA A 122 -21.15 -6.51 -2.36
C ALA A 122 -20.68 -6.95 -0.96
N ALA A 123 -19.64 -7.80 -0.91
CA ALA A 123 -19.12 -8.32 0.35
C ALA A 123 -18.31 -7.28 1.13
N ASP A 124 -17.63 -6.38 0.42
CA ASP A 124 -16.84 -5.28 0.97
C ASP A 124 -16.51 -4.25 -0.11
N SER A 125 -15.80 -3.19 0.28
CA SER A 125 -15.45 -2.05 -0.58
C SER A 125 -14.46 -2.34 -1.72
N SER A 126 -13.95 -3.57 -1.86
CA SER A 126 -13.16 -3.98 -3.03
C SER A 126 -13.99 -4.57 -4.17
N ASP A 127 -15.30 -4.70 -3.99
CA ASP A 127 -16.20 -5.10 -5.07
C ASP A 127 -16.03 -4.16 -6.29
N PRO A 128 -15.91 -4.70 -7.53
CA PRO A 128 -15.72 -3.89 -8.72
C PRO A 128 -16.77 -2.79 -8.91
N ALA A 129 -18.04 -3.05 -8.59
CA ALA A 129 -19.09 -2.05 -8.72
C ALA A 129 -18.95 -0.95 -7.66
N VAL A 130 -18.57 -1.29 -6.42
CA VAL A 130 -18.30 -0.31 -5.36
C VAL A 130 -17.10 0.57 -5.73
N LEU A 131 -16.03 -0.04 -6.25
CA LEU A 131 -14.85 0.68 -6.73
C LEU A 131 -15.20 1.63 -7.88
N ASN A 132 -15.93 1.17 -8.89
CA ASN A 132 -16.30 2.00 -10.04
C ASN A 132 -17.30 3.10 -9.68
N LEU A 133 -18.23 2.85 -8.76
CA LEU A 133 -19.11 3.88 -8.22
C LEU A 133 -18.33 4.97 -7.47
N SER A 134 -17.34 4.58 -6.65
CA SER A 134 -16.47 5.54 -5.94
C SER A 134 -15.60 6.34 -6.93
N ARG A 135 -15.03 5.67 -7.95
CA ARG A 135 -14.28 6.33 -9.03
C ARG A 135 -15.16 7.31 -9.79
N PHE A 136 -16.42 6.97 -10.06
CA PHE A 136 -17.37 7.82 -10.74
C PHE A 136 -17.63 9.09 -9.95
N LEU A 137 -18.01 8.98 -8.68
CA LEU A 137 -18.29 10.13 -7.81
C LEU A 137 -17.07 11.05 -7.70
N GLN A 138 -15.91 10.50 -7.36
CA GLN A 138 -14.69 11.29 -7.13
C GLN A 138 -14.13 11.93 -8.40
N SER A 139 -14.38 11.34 -9.57
CA SER A 139 -13.95 11.94 -10.85
C SER A 139 -14.88 13.06 -11.33
N LEU A 140 -16.08 13.17 -10.74
CA LEU A 140 -17.07 14.21 -11.06
C LEU A 140 -17.02 15.40 -10.10
N ASP A 141 -16.10 15.41 -9.14
CA ASP A 141 -15.97 16.52 -8.22
C ASP A 141 -15.58 17.83 -8.95
N ALA A 142 -16.39 18.88 -8.77
CA ALA A 142 -16.33 20.08 -9.60
C ALA A 142 -15.04 20.90 -9.42
N ASP A 143 -14.45 20.92 -8.22
CA ASP A 143 -13.18 21.61 -7.97
C ASP A 143 -11.99 20.64 -7.86
N GLY A 144 -12.26 19.34 -7.76
CA GLY A 144 -11.29 18.27 -7.63
C GLY A 144 -10.72 18.08 -6.24
N ASN A 145 -11.09 18.91 -5.27
CA ASN A 145 -10.63 18.85 -3.91
C ASN A 145 -11.49 17.90 -3.08
N LEU A 146 -11.14 16.62 -3.11
CA LEU A 146 -11.89 15.61 -2.37
C LEU A 146 -11.86 15.79 -0.83
N SER A 147 -11.01 16.67 -0.29
CA SER A 147 -10.98 16.97 1.15
C SER A 147 -12.11 17.89 1.63
N ASN A 148 -12.78 18.60 0.72
CA ASN A 148 -13.87 19.53 1.06
C ASN A 148 -15.27 18.98 0.69
N GLY A 149 -15.37 17.69 0.36
CA GLY A 149 -16.57 17.04 -0.13
C GLY A 149 -16.48 16.72 -1.62
N ILE A 150 -17.51 16.09 -2.18
CA ILE A 150 -17.71 15.96 -3.62
C ILE A 150 -18.83 16.89 -4.03
N GLN A 151 -18.57 17.84 -4.92
CA GLN A 151 -19.58 18.79 -5.40
C GLN A 151 -20.02 18.48 -6.83
N LEU A 152 -21.29 18.10 -6.97
CA LEU A 152 -21.92 17.89 -8.28
C LEU A 152 -22.62 19.18 -8.70
N SER A 153 -21.96 19.98 -9.55
CA SER A 153 -22.52 21.25 -10.01
C SER A 153 -23.71 21.04 -10.96
N THR A 154 -24.62 22.01 -11.03
CA THR A 154 -25.77 21.95 -11.95
C THR A 154 -25.32 21.79 -13.41
N ALA A 155 -24.29 22.53 -13.83
CA ALA A 155 -23.75 22.43 -15.18
C ALA A 155 -23.19 21.04 -15.49
N LEU A 156 -22.52 20.41 -14.52
CA LEU A 156 -22.03 19.04 -14.65
C LEU A 156 -23.18 18.05 -14.82
N ILE A 157 -24.23 18.17 -14.02
CA ILE A 157 -25.42 17.31 -14.10
C ILE A 157 -26.12 17.47 -15.46
N GLU A 158 -26.28 18.70 -15.96
CA GLU A 158 -26.87 18.98 -17.27
C GLU A 158 -26.08 18.32 -18.42
N VAL A 159 -24.75 18.29 -18.34
CA VAL A 159 -23.90 17.62 -19.34
C VAL A 159 -24.05 16.09 -19.25
N ILE A 160 -24.15 15.52 -18.05
CA ILE A 160 -24.41 14.09 -17.86
C ILE A 160 -25.75 13.69 -18.48
N GLU A 161 -26.81 14.47 -18.23
CA GLU A 161 -28.14 14.23 -18.81
C GLU A 161 -28.09 14.28 -20.33
N ALA A 162 -27.49 15.32 -20.90
CA ALA A 162 -27.34 15.47 -22.35
C ALA A 162 -26.50 14.32 -22.97
N TYR A 163 -25.46 13.85 -22.28
CA TYR A 163 -24.66 12.70 -22.71
C TYR A 163 -25.49 11.42 -22.72
N ALA A 164 -26.25 11.14 -21.66
CA ALA A 164 -27.10 9.97 -21.56
C ALA A 164 -28.23 9.98 -22.62
N GLU A 165 -28.84 11.13 -22.88
CA GLU A 165 -29.89 11.28 -23.90
C GLU A 165 -29.37 11.14 -25.34
N SER A 166 -28.17 11.65 -25.59
CA SER A 166 -27.56 11.63 -26.93
C SER A 166 -26.87 10.31 -27.27
N THR A 167 -26.59 9.47 -26.26
CA THR A 167 -25.92 8.17 -26.43
C THR A 167 -26.97 7.06 -26.59
N PRO A 168 -27.18 6.50 -27.79
CA PRO A 168 -28.21 5.49 -27.99
C PRO A 168 -27.92 4.22 -27.19
N GLY A 169 -28.87 3.79 -26.36
CA GLY A 169 -28.70 2.61 -25.52
C GLY A 169 -27.75 2.83 -24.35
N PHE A 170 -27.56 4.09 -23.91
CA PHE A 170 -26.78 4.42 -22.73
C PHE A 170 -27.19 3.53 -21.54
N HIS A 171 -26.22 2.81 -21.01
CA HIS A 171 -26.34 2.01 -19.81
C HIS A 171 -24.99 2.02 -19.11
N LEU A 172 -25.00 2.43 -17.84
CA LEU A 172 -23.81 2.40 -16.99
C LEU A 172 -23.97 1.24 -16.02
N ASP A 173 -23.21 0.18 -16.27
CA ASP A 173 -23.07 -0.93 -15.33
C ASP A 173 -21.75 -0.77 -14.58
N PHE A 174 -21.82 -0.53 -13.28
CA PHE A 174 -20.62 -0.39 -12.44
C PHE A 174 -19.89 -1.72 -12.25
N ALA A 175 -20.54 -2.86 -12.44
CA ALA A 175 -19.91 -4.18 -12.29
C ALA A 175 -18.99 -4.52 -13.48
N ASP A 176 -19.29 -4.03 -14.69
CA ASP A 176 -18.43 -4.19 -15.86
C ASP A 176 -17.36 -3.10 -15.91
N THR A 177 -16.20 -3.40 -15.30
CA THR A 177 -15.08 -2.45 -15.22
C THR A 177 -14.57 -2.01 -16.59
N ALA A 178 -14.53 -2.91 -17.59
CA ALA A 178 -14.01 -2.57 -18.90
C ALA A 178 -14.96 -1.63 -19.67
N ALA A 179 -16.27 -1.90 -19.58
CA ALA A 179 -17.29 -1.02 -20.16
C ALA A 179 -17.32 0.34 -19.44
N PHE A 180 -17.27 0.34 -18.11
CA PHE A 180 -17.18 1.56 -17.28
C PHE A 180 -15.99 2.44 -17.69
N GLU A 181 -14.78 1.87 -17.76
CA GLU A 181 -13.58 2.62 -18.12
C GLU A 181 -13.63 3.19 -19.53
N THR A 182 -14.17 2.41 -20.48
CA THR A 182 -14.39 2.85 -21.85
C THR A 182 -15.35 4.03 -21.91
N LEU A 183 -16.50 3.93 -21.23
CA LEU A 183 -17.51 5.00 -21.19
C LEU A 183 -16.96 6.28 -20.56
N MET A 184 -16.17 6.15 -19.49
CA MET A 184 -15.61 7.31 -18.78
C MET A 184 -14.47 7.99 -19.55
N SER A 185 -13.56 7.20 -20.15
CA SER A 185 -12.24 7.70 -20.56
C SER A 185 -11.99 7.70 -22.08
N ALA A 186 -12.92 7.19 -22.90
CA ALA A 186 -12.80 7.30 -24.35
C ALA A 186 -12.74 8.77 -24.81
N ASN A 187 -12.23 9.00 -26.02
CA ASN A 187 -12.10 10.35 -26.59
C ASN A 187 -13.45 11.09 -26.71
N ASP A 188 -14.54 10.35 -26.84
CA ASP A 188 -15.93 10.82 -26.85
C ASP A 188 -16.71 10.33 -25.61
N GLY A 189 -15.99 9.81 -24.61
CA GLY A 189 -16.53 9.37 -23.33
C GLY A 189 -16.99 10.52 -22.44
N LEU A 190 -17.62 10.18 -21.31
CA LEU A 190 -18.26 11.15 -20.42
C LEU A 190 -17.29 12.23 -19.91
N LEU A 191 -16.08 11.86 -19.46
CA LEU A 191 -15.13 12.86 -18.96
C LEU A 191 -14.62 13.77 -20.08
N ALA A 192 -14.52 13.29 -21.32
CA ALA A 192 -14.18 14.14 -22.45
C ALA A 192 -15.25 15.21 -22.68
N GLN A 193 -16.54 14.83 -22.66
CA GLN A 193 -17.66 15.77 -22.79
C GLN A 193 -17.71 16.79 -21.65
N LEU A 194 -17.46 16.35 -20.41
CA LEU A 194 -17.43 17.23 -19.25
C LEU A 194 -16.28 18.25 -19.33
N ASN A 195 -15.09 17.80 -19.74
CA ASN A 195 -13.95 18.69 -19.97
C ASN A 195 -14.22 19.69 -21.10
N ASP A 196 -14.81 19.25 -22.21
CA ASP A 196 -15.16 20.12 -23.35
C ASP A 196 -16.21 21.17 -22.96
N ALA A 197 -17.12 20.82 -22.05
CA ALA A 197 -18.09 21.73 -21.47
C ALA A 197 -17.51 22.66 -20.39
N ALA A 198 -16.23 22.50 -20.05
CA ALA A 198 -15.50 23.29 -19.05
C ALA A 198 -16.19 23.36 -17.67
N VAL A 199 -16.75 22.23 -17.21
CA VAL A 199 -17.47 22.17 -15.93
C VAL A 199 -16.58 21.97 -14.71
N PHE A 200 -15.32 21.57 -14.91
CA PHE A 200 -14.34 21.42 -13.83
C PHE A 200 -13.51 22.69 -13.65
N ALA A 201 -13.18 23.03 -12.41
CA ALA A 201 -12.44 24.25 -12.09
C ALA A 201 -11.08 24.32 -12.81
N GLU A 202 -10.38 23.19 -12.96
CA GLU A 202 -9.09 23.14 -13.63
C GLU A 202 -9.17 23.30 -15.17
N ASN A 203 -10.35 23.17 -15.78
CA ASN A 203 -10.52 23.42 -17.21
C ASN A 203 -10.21 24.88 -17.58
N ALA A 204 -10.47 25.82 -16.66
CA ALA A 204 -10.09 27.22 -16.82
C ALA A 204 -8.57 27.43 -16.92
N GLN A 205 -7.78 26.44 -16.49
CA GLN A 205 -6.31 26.43 -16.56
C GLN A 205 -5.79 25.60 -17.75
N GLY A 206 -6.68 25.13 -18.63
CA GLY A 206 -6.35 24.25 -19.75
C GLY A 206 -5.97 22.82 -19.35
N LYS A 207 -6.36 22.39 -18.14
CA LYS A 207 -6.16 21.02 -17.66
C LYS A 207 -7.46 20.23 -17.81
N ASN A 208 -7.33 18.94 -18.11
CA ASN A 208 -8.47 18.03 -18.24
C ASN A 208 -8.50 17.06 -17.06
N ARG A 209 -9.71 16.81 -16.53
CA ARG A 209 -10.00 15.78 -15.55
C ARG A 209 -9.88 14.41 -16.18
N GLY A 210 -9.11 13.53 -15.54
CA GLY A 210 -9.02 12.11 -15.88
C GLY A 210 -9.80 11.24 -14.89
N LEU A 211 -10.07 10.00 -15.27
CA LEU A 211 -10.68 9.01 -14.40
C LEU A 211 -9.70 8.66 -13.26
N ARG A 212 -10.21 8.70 -12.03
CA ARG A 212 -9.44 8.30 -10.85
C ARG A 212 -9.17 6.79 -10.86
N SER A 213 -7.98 6.38 -10.41
CA SER A 213 -7.64 4.96 -10.29
C SER A 213 -8.45 4.29 -9.17
N ALA A 214 -8.74 3.00 -9.30
CA ALA A 214 -9.50 2.24 -8.30
C ALA A 214 -8.87 2.31 -6.90
N ASN A 215 -7.55 2.13 -6.80
CA ASN A 215 -6.86 2.19 -5.51
C ASN A 215 -6.91 3.59 -4.87
N GLN A 216 -6.74 4.67 -5.65
CA GLN A 216 -6.85 6.04 -5.11
C GLN A 216 -8.29 6.38 -4.71
N ALA A 217 -9.28 5.87 -5.44
CA ALA A 217 -10.68 6.06 -5.10
C ALA A 217 -11.02 5.34 -3.79
N TRP A 218 -10.59 4.10 -3.66
CA TRP A 218 -10.78 3.33 -2.44
C TRP A 218 -10.06 3.94 -1.24
N GLN A 219 -8.79 4.35 -1.37
CA GLN A 219 -8.04 4.99 -0.29
C GLN A 219 -8.73 6.25 0.21
N HIS A 220 -9.28 7.05 -0.71
CA HIS A 220 -10.05 8.23 -0.35
C HIS A 220 -11.32 7.86 0.44
N LEU A 221 -12.11 6.89 -0.05
CA LEU A 221 -13.29 6.41 0.66
C LEU A 221 -12.95 5.95 2.10
N GLN A 222 -11.85 5.21 2.27
CA GLN A 222 -11.42 4.77 3.61
C GLN A 222 -11.02 5.95 4.51
N ASP A 223 -10.34 6.96 3.96
CA ASP A 223 -9.98 8.16 4.70
C ASP A 223 -11.24 8.97 5.10
N SER A 224 -12.23 9.09 4.21
CA SER A 224 -13.51 9.77 4.50
C SER A 224 -14.31 9.07 5.59
N LEU A 225 -14.29 7.73 5.63
CA LEU A 225 -14.91 6.96 6.72
C LEU A 225 -14.16 7.15 8.04
N ALA A 226 -12.83 7.19 8.03
CA ALA A 226 -12.04 7.48 9.21
C ALA A 226 -12.29 8.90 9.75
N VAL A 227 -12.45 9.90 8.86
CA VAL A 227 -12.85 11.26 9.24
C VAL A 227 -14.25 11.27 9.86
N GLN A 228 -15.22 10.57 9.25
CA GLN A 228 -16.58 10.47 9.78
C GLN A 228 -16.63 9.86 11.18
N ASN A 229 -15.76 8.88 11.46
CA ASN A 229 -15.67 8.23 12.77
C ASN A 229 -14.87 9.05 13.80
N GLY A 230 -14.19 10.12 13.37
CA GLY A 230 -13.33 10.95 14.21
C GLY A 230 -11.92 10.36 14.45
N ASP A 231 -11.52 9.37 13.65
CA ASP A 231 -10.22 8.69 13.74
C ASP A 231 -9.12 9.41 12.94
N LEU A 232 -9.49 10.30 12.03
CA LEU A 232 -8.57 11.01 11.13
C LEU A 232 -8.95 12.49 10.94
N THR A 233 -7.93 13.34 10.74
CA THR A 233 -8.06 14.72 10.28
C THR A 233 -7.33 14.92 8.96
N LEU A 234 -7.80 15.87 8.14
CA LEU A 234 -7.21 16.20 6.83
C LEU A 234 -6.27 17.42 6.90
N ASP A 235 -5.62 17.65 8.04
CA ASP A 235 -4.76 18.82 8.29
C ASP A 235 -3.29 18.61 7.87
N LYS A 236 -2.94 17.38 7.47
CA LYS A 236 -1.57 17.03 7.05
C LYS A 236 -1.29 17.50 5.63
N ARG A 237 -0.07 17.96 5.38
CA ARG A 237 0.38 18.19 3.99
C ARG A 237 0.73 16.86 3.32
N PRO A 238 0.30 16.62 2.07
CA PRO A 238 0.58 15.37 1.39
C PRO A 238 2.07 15.19 1.12
N ILE A 239 2.50 13.93 1.00
CA ILE A 239 3.90 13.53 0.81
C ILE A 239 4.02 12.80 -0.52
N LEU A 240 5.05 13.14 -1.31
CA LEU A 240 5.43 12.40 -2.50
C LEU A 240 6.86 11.86 -2.37
N PHE A 241 7.03 10.56 -2.60
CA PHE A 241 8.32 9.88 -2.61
C PHE A 241 8.81 9.58 -4.04
N VAL A 242 10.10 9.83 -4.29
CA VAL A 242 10.81 9.54 -5.55
C VAL A 242 11.96 8.58 -5.29
N HIS A 243 11.87 7.38 -5.86
CA HIS A 243 12.84 6.31 -5.61
C HIS A 243 14.17 6.48 -6.38
N GLY A 244 15.16 5.67 -6.01
CA GLY A 244 16.50 5.65 -6.61
C GLY A 244 16.67 4.74 -7.83
N GLY A 245 17.90 4.65 -8.33
CA GLY A 245 18.25 3.74 -9.42
C GLY A 245 18.09 2.28 -9.01
N ALA A 246 17.49 1.46 -9.88
CA ALA A 246 17.10 0.08 -9.56
C ALA A 246 16.18 -0.03 -8.33
N GLY A 247 15.47 1.07 -7.99
CA GLY A 247 14.51 1.13 -6.90
C GLY A 247 13.05 1.12 -7.38
N SER A 248 12.15 1.22 -6.42
CA SER A 248 10.71 1.33 -6.61
C SER A 248 10.10 1.97 -5.36
N ALA A 249 8.78 2.13 -5.32
CA ALA A 249 8.07 2.54 -4.12
C ALA A 249 8.17 1.55 -2.94
N SER A 250 8.71 0.34 -3.14
CA SER A 250 8.95 -0.63 -2.05
C SER A 250 9.78 -0.01 -0.91
N GLN A 251 10.71 0.88 -1.26
CA GLN A 251 11.56 1.61 -0.30
C GLN A 251 10.81 2.65 0.54
N PHE A 252 9.53 2.90 0.22
CA PHE A 252 8.63 3.76 0.98
C PHE A 252 7.53 2.97 1.71
N GLU A 253 7.45 1.65 1.51
CA GLU A 253 6.39 0.78 2.05
C GLU A 253 6.24 0.91 3.57
N SER A 254 7.33 0.69 4.31
CA SER A 254 7.35 0.79 5.77
C SER A 254 7.13 2.23 6.26
N GLN A 255 7.61 3.22 5.52
CA GLN A 255 7.42 4.63 5.87
C GLN A 255 5.99 5.10 5.69
N ALA A 256 5.31 4.66 4.63
CA ALA A 256 3.90 4.95 4.42
C ALA A 256 3.05 4.40 5.57
N GLN A 257 3.33 3.18 6.01
CA GLN A 257 2.66 2.57 7.17
C GLN A 257 2.91 3.37 8.46
N ARG A 258 4.13 3.83 8.69
CA ARG A 258 4.45 4.71 9.84
C ARG A 258 3.75 6.06 9.75
N PHE A 259 3.64 6.69 8.57
CA PHE A 259 2.90 7.93 8.40
C PHE A 259 1.39 7.75 8.70
N ILE A 260 0.77 6.68 8.18
CA ILE A 260 -0.63 6.34 8.45
C ILE A 260 -0.85 6.13 9.95
N ALA A 261 0.03 5.38 10.62
CA ALA A 261 -0.02 5.17 12.07
C ALA A 261 0.11 6.46 12.91
N ASN A 262 0.51 7.57 12.28
CA ASN A 262 0.66 8.88 12.90
C ASN A 262 -0.27 9.94 12.29
N GLY A 263 -1.41 9.51 11.76
CA GLY A 263 -2.54 10.37 11.37
C GLY A 263 -2.44 10.99 9.98
N TYR A 264 -1.61 10.44 9.08
CA TYR A 264 -1.67 10.82 7.67
C TYR A 264 -2.79 10.07 6.95
N PRO A 265 -3.63 10.76 6.15
CA PRO A 265 -4.54 10.10 5.23
C PRO A 265 -3.78 9.20 4.24
N ARG A 266 -4.35 8.05 3.89
CA ARG A 266 -3.77 7.10 2.91
C ARG A 266 -3.62 7.78 1.55
N SER A 267 -4.63 8.52 1.15
CA SER A 267 -4.70 9.28 -0.10
C SER A 267 -3.68 10.42 -0.18
N TYR A 268 -3.04 10.79 0.94
CA TYR A 268 -2.03 11.86 1.00
C TYR A 268 -0.60 11.35 0.80
N LEU A 269 -0.42 10.03 0.64
CA LEU A 269 0.89 9.40 0.48
C LEU A 269 1.06 8.89 -0.95
N ALA A 270 1.80 9.64 -1.76
CA ALA A 270 2.04 9.35 -3.16
C ALA A 270 3.47 8.87 -3.43
N THR A 271 3.63 8.14 -4.53
CA THR A 271 4.94 7.68 -5.02
C THR A 271 5.06 7.96 -6.51
N TYR A 272 6.20 8.48 -6.95
CA TYR A 272 6.53 8.61 -8.36
C TYR A 272 7.54 7.54 -8.77
N GLU A 273 7.12 6.64 -9.66
CA GLU A 273 7.95 5.56 -10.18
C GLU A 273 8.24 5.73 -11.67
N TYR A 274 9.49 5.44 -12.06
CA TYR A 274 9.98 5.71 -13.41
C TYR A 274 11.04 4.70 -13.85
N ASN A 275 11.33 4.69 -15.16
CA ASN A 275 12.41 3.87 -15.70
C ASN A 275 13.77 4.43 -15.29
N THR A 276 14.56 3.63 -14.57
CA THR A 276 15.87 4.04 -14.09
C THR A 276 17.03 3.64 -15.00
N SER A 277 16.77 2.99 -16.13
CA SER A 277 17.81 2.38 -16.98
C SER A 277 17.53 2.49 -18.49
N PRO A 278 18.08 3.51 -19.18
CA PRO A 278 18.60 4.75 -18.60
C PRO A 278 17.45 5.67 -18.15
N PRO A 279 17.68 6.56 -17.17
CA PRO A 279 16.68 7.56 -16.79
C PRO A 279 16.53 8.65 -17.87
N ASP A 280 15.28 9.09 -18.10
CA ASP A 280 14.97 10.30 -18.88
C ASP A 280 14.62 11.45 -17.91
N PHE A 281 15.59 12.33 -17.65
CA PHE A 281 15.41 13.43 -16.71
C PHE A 281 14.42 14.50 -17.20
N VAL A 282 14.21 14.61 -18.52
CA VAL A 282 13.23 15.55 -19.09
C VAL A 282 11.83 15.01 -18.85
N GLN A 283 11.59 13.74 -19.21
CA GLN A 283 10.30 13.09 -19.01
C GLN A 283 9.95 12.99 -17.52
N THR A 284 10.91 12.63 -16.68
CA THR A 284 10.67 12.51 -15.24
C THR A 284 10.26 13.82 -14.59
N THR A 285 10.83 14.94 -15.03
CA THR A 285 10.44 16.26 -14.52
C THR A 285 8.99 16.60 -14.87
N VAL A 286 8.56 16.32 -16.11
CA VAL A 286 7.17 16.55 -16.56
C VAL A 286 6.19 15.65 -15.79
N GLN A 287 6.52 14.37 -15.65
CA GLN A 287 5.65 13.41 -14.98
C GLN A 287 5.58 13.65 -13.46
N LEU A 288 6.69 14.03 -12.82
CA LEU A 288 6.70 14.42 -11.41
C LEU A 288 5.83 15.67 -11.17
N ASP A 289 5.87 16.66 -12.07
CA ASP A 289 5.01 17.83 -11.98
C ASP A 289 3.52 17.48 -12.08
N ALA A 290 3.17 16.60 -13.03
CA ALA A 290 1.80 16.10 -13.16
C ALA A 290 1.34 15.31 -11.92
N ALA A 291 2.22 14.51 -11.32
CA ALA A 291 1.92 13.76 -10.11
C ALA A 291 1.72 14.69 -8.90
N ILE A 292 2.54 15.73 -8.76
CA ILE A 292 2.38 16.76 -7.72
C ILE A 292 1.08 17.54 -7.94
N ASP A 293 0.80 17.98 -9.16
CA ASP A 293 -0.44 18.71 -9.48
C ASP A 293 -1.69 17.87 -9.17
N ALA A 294 -1.70 16.59 -9.53
CA ALA A 294 -2.82 15.69 -9.21
C ALA A 294 -3.00 15.49 -7.70
N LEU A 295 -1.90 15.41 -6.95
CA LEU A 295 -1.93 15.30 -5.49
C LEU A 295 -2.41 16.60 -4.85
N LEU A 296 -1.95 17.77 -5.29
CA LEU A 296 -2.44 19.07 -4.81
C LEU A 296 -3.93 19.25 -5.11
N LEU A 297 -4.36 18.93 -6.34
CA LEU A 297 -5.77 18.99 -6.73
C LEU A 297 -6.65 18.13 -5.81
N SER A 298 -6.33 16.83 -5.69
CA SER A 298 -7.16 15.89 -4.94
C SER A 298 -7.16 16.07 -3.43
N THR A 299 -6.17 16.78 -2.88
CA THR A 299 -6.05 17.02 -1.43
C THR A 299 -6.42 18.44 -1.03
N GLY A 300 -6.55 19.36 -1.99
CA GLY A 300 -6.76 20.78 -1.71
C GLY A 300 -5.56 21.47 -1.06
N ALA A 301 -4.41 20.80 -0.95
CA ALA A 301 -3.21 21.37 -0.36
C ALA A 301 -2.56 22.37 -1.31
N ASP A 302 -2.00 23.46 -0.77
CA ASP A 302 -1.24 24.43 -1.59
C ASP A 302 0.17 23.95 -1.95
N GLN A 303 0.74 23.04 -1.15
CA GLN A 303 2.10 22.52 -1.31
C GLN A 303 2.22 21.08 -0.80
N VAL A 304 3.11 20.30 -1.41
CA VAL A 304 3.49 18.96 -0.97
C VAL A 304 4.78 18.97 -0.13
N ASN A 305 5.00 17.92 0.66
CA ASN A 305 6.32 17.54 1.11
C ASN A 305 6.93 16.54 0.11
N LEU A 306 8.18 16.75 -0.29
CA LEU A 306 8.87 15.90 -1.28
C LEU A 306 9.99 15.11 -0.62
N MET A 307 10.18 13.86 -1.04
CA MET A 307 11.29 13.02 -0.60
C MET A 307 11.95 12.35 -1.79
N GLY A 308 13.27 12.45 -1.89
CA GLY A 308 14.07 11.73 -2.88
C GLY A 308 15.03 10.77 -2.22
N HIS A 309 15.17 9.55 -2.76
CA HIS A 309 16.21 8.60 -2.36
C HIS A 309 17.23 8.37 -3.47
N SER A 310 18.53 8.42 -3.15
CA SER A 310 19.60 8.09 -4.10
C SER A 310 19.45 8.88 -5.43
N MET A 311 19.29 8.23 -6.58
CA MET A 311 19.03 8.91 -7.86
C MET A 311 17.74 9.75 -7.89
N GLY A 312 16.73 9.42 -7.07
CA GLY A 312 15.53 10.23 -6.90
C GLY A 312 15.81 11.61 -6.30
N THR A 313 16.94 11.78 -5.62
CA THR A 313 17.40 13.12 -5.19
C THR A 313 17.88 13.97 -6.36
N GLU A 314 18.39 13.37 -7.43
CA GLU A 314 18.75 14.09 -8.65
C GLU A 314 17.49 14.51 -9.42
N VAL A 315 16.50 13.61 -9.53
CA VAL A 315 15.18 13.94 -10.10
C VAL A 315 14.55 15.11 -9.34
N SER A 316 14.54 15.03 -8.01
CA SER A 316 14.00 16.09 -7.15
C SER A 316 14.79 17.41 -7.29
N ARG A 317 16.11 17.36 -7.35
CA ARG A 317 16.96 18.55 -7.53
C ARG A 317 16.72 19.23 -8.88
N ILE A 318 16.55 18.46 -9.96
CA ILE A 318 16.22 18.99 -11.29
C ILE A 318 14.83 19.63 -11.27
N TYR A 319 13.84 18.96 -10.70
CA TYR A 319 12.49 19.49 -10.53
C TYR A 319 12.46 20.83 -9.78
N LEU A 320 13.15 20.88 -8.63
CA LEU A 320 13.23 22.06 -7.77
C LEU A 320 14.08 23.21 -8.33
N SER A 321 14.79 23.00 -9.45
CA SER A 321 15.58 24.07 -10.08
C SER A 321 14.71 25.12 -10.78
N ASP A 322 13.46 24.78 -11.08
CA ASP A 322 12.45 25.69 -11.60
C ASP A 322 11.70 26.37 -10.44
N PRO A 323 11.69 27.71 -10.34
CA PRO A 323 11.02 28.42 -9.25
C PRO A 323 9.52 28.17 -9.14
N GLU A 324 8.80 27.93 -10.25
CA GLU A 324 7.36 27.65 -10.21
C GLU A 324 7.07 26.26 -9.62
N ARG A 325 7.95 25.29 -9.91
CA ARG A 325 7.89 23.95 -9.33
C ARG A 325 8.33 23.93 -7.88
N ALA A 326 9.40 24.66 -7.55
CA ALA A 326 9.86 24.81 -6.17
C ALA A 326 8.77 25.43 -5.28
N ALA A 327 7.97 26.36 -5.81
CA ALA A 327 6.85 26.96 -5.09
C ALA A 327 5.76 25.95 -4.67
N LYS A 328 5.66 24.79 -5.33
CA LYS A 328 4.72 23.70 -4.98
C LYS A 328 5.23 22.82 -3.84
N VAL A 329 6.47 22.99 -3.38
CA VAL A 329 7.09 22.13 -2.37
C VAL A 329 7.35 22.91 -1.08
N HIS A 330 6.74 22.45 0.01
CA HIS A 330 6.88 23.05 1.34
C HIS A 330 8.22 22.68 1.98
N ARG A 331 8.58 21.39 1.95
CA ARG A 331 9.80 20.83 2.54
C ARG A 331 10.32 19.67 1.71
N TYR A 332 11.64 19.52 1.67
CA TYR A 332 12.32 18.46 0.92
C TYR A 332 13.20 17.60 1.83
N VAL A 333 13.11 16.27 1.68
CA VAL A 333 14.03 15.32 2.31
C VAL A 333 14.89 14.65 1.25
N ASN A 334 16.21 14.73 1.44
CA ASN A 334 17.23 14.04 0.67
C ASN A 334 17.73 12.81 1.44
N LEU A 335 17.47 11.62 0.93
CA LEU A 335 17.88 10.35 1.53
C LEU A 335 19.10 9.78 0.76
N ASP A 336 20.27 9.92 1.37
CA ASP A 336 21.58 9.41 0.94
C ASP A 336 21.86 9.54 -0.57
N GLY A 337 21.70 10.76 -1.09
CA GLY A 337 21.82 11.04 -2.52
C GLY A 337 22.84 12.14 -2.86
N ARG A 338 22.36 13.19 -3.52
CA ARG A 338 23.19 14.27 -4.08
C ARG A 338 23.54 15.32 -3.03
N GLU A 339 24.81 15.69 -2.99
CA GLU A 339 25.32 16.87 -2.29
C GLU A 339 25.00 18.16 -3.06
N GLY A 340 25.24 19.32 -2.44
CA GLY A 340 25.06 20.60 -3.12
C GLY A 340 25.47 21.83 -2.30
N ASP A 341 25.71 22.94 -2.99
CA ASP A 341 26.17 24.19 -2.36
C ASP A 341 25.03 25.00 -1.70
N SER A 342 23.78 24.55 -1.82
CA SER A 342 22.59 25.15 -1.20
C SER A 342 21.39 24.19 -1.24
N PRO A 343 20.35 24.38 -0.40
CA PRO A 343 19.09 23.65 -0.53
C PRO A 343 18.47 23.82 -1.94
N PRO A 344 18.08 22.74 -2.63
CA PRO A 344 17.53 22.82 -3.99
C PRO A 344 16.31 23.74 -4.08
N GLY A 345 16.33 24.68 -5.03
CA GLY A 345 15.24 25.65 -5.21
C GLY A 345 15.03 26.61 -4.04
N GLY A 346 15.94 26.63 -3.05
CA GLY A 346 15.74 27.35 -1.79
C GLY A 346 14.71 26.70 -0.85
N VAL A 347 14.25 25.49 -1.15
CA VAL A 347 13.28 24.76 -0.32
C VAL A 347 13.97 24.27 0.95
N PRO A 348 13.38 24.46 2.15
CA PRO A 348 13.92 23.91 3.39
C PRO A 348 14.21 22.42 3.24
N THR A 349 15.45 22.03 3.50
CA THR A 349 15.94 20.67 3.22
C THR A 349 16.48 19.98 4.47
N LEU A 350 16.04 18.74 4.68
CA LEU A 350 16.66 17.77 5.58
C LEU A 350 17.42 16.75 4.75
N VAL A 351 18.65 16.44 5.13
CA VAL A 351 19.48 15.42 4.49
C VAL A 351 19.81 14.33 5.49
N LEU A 352 19.43 13.10 5.16
CA LEU A 352 19.79 11.92 5.93
C LEU A 352 20.84 11.14 5.14
N TRP A 353 22.08 11.15 5.61
CA TRP A 353 23.18 10.43 4.98
C TRP A 353 23.22 8.98 5.42
N GLY A 354 23.72 8.11 4.54
CA GLY A 354 24.05 6.73 4.85
C GLY A 354 25.49 6.59 5.34
N GLN A 355 25.95 5.35 5.39
CA GLN A 355 27.27 4.97 5.89
C GLN A 355 28.43 5.56 5.07
N TYR A 356 29.44 6.07 5.79
CA TYR A 356 30.74 6.52 5.28
C TYR A 356 30.69 7.62 4.22
N VAL A 357 29.70 8.52 4.35
CA VAL A 357 29.57 9.69 3.49
C VAL A 357 30.17 10.92 4.17
N ASP A 358 31.10 11.58 3.48
CA ASP A 358 31.69 12.88 3.86
C ASP A 358 31.24 13.96 2.88
N ARG A 359 29.92 14.13 2.78
CA ARG A 359 29.24 15.05 1.85
C ARG A 359 28.20 15.85 2.60
N GLU A 360 27.81 16.99 2.05
CA GLU A 360 26.76 17.83 2.64
C GLU A 360 25.92 18.54 1.57
N VAL A 361 24.72 18.96 1.95
CA VAL A 361 24.04 20.06 1.28
C VAL A 361 24.23 21.29 2.15
N VAL A 362 25.07 22.23 1.71
CA VAL A 362 25.43 23.42 2.49
C VAL A 362 24.16 24.22 2.80
N GLY A 363 23.96 24.58 4.08
CA GLY A 363 22.78 25.33 4.54
C GLY A 363 21.51 24.49 4.76
N ALA A 364 21.55 23.18 4.50
CA ALA A 364 20.51 22.24 4.92
C ALA A 364 20.79 21.65 6.32
N GLU A 365 19.79 21.01 6.93
CA GLU A 365 20.02 20.16 8.10
C GLU A 365 20.63 18.84 7.63
N ASN A 366 21.91 18.59 7.93
CA ASN A 366 22.61 17.36 7.54
C ASN A 366 22.75 16.42 8.74
N VAL A 367 22.24 15.19 8.61
CA VAL A 367 22.29 14.15 9.63
C VAL A 367 23.15 12.99 9.15
N TYR A 368 24.11 12.59 9.96
CA TYR A 368 25.02 11.48 9.67
C TYR A 368 24.82 10.36 10.70
N PRO A 369 24.88 9.08 10.29
CA PRO A 369 24.84 7.96 11.20
C PRO A 369 26.14 7.92 12.02
N SER A 370 26.06 7.36 13.23
CA SER A 370 27.26 7.14 14.05
C SER A 370 28.21 6.18 13.34
N VAL A 371 29.52 6.41 13.46
CA VAL A 371 30.52 5.42 13.00
C VAL A 371 30.36 4.09 13.75
N GLU A 372 29.90 4.15 15.00
CA GLU A 372 29.62 2.96 15.81
C GLU A 372 28.30 2.30 15.45
N ASP A 373 27.42 2.94 14.69
CA ASP A 373 26.16 2.36 14.22
C ASP A 373 25.83 2.87 12.80
N PRO A 374 26.55 2.36 11.77
CA PRO A 374 26.34 2.78 10.40
C PRO A 374 24.94 2.40 9.93
N VAL A 375 24.42 3.18 8.98
CA VAL A 375 23.12 2.94 8.34
C VAL A 375 23.36 2.72 6.85
N GLY A 376 22.85 1.63 6.30
CA GLY A 376 22.97 1.30 4.88
C GLY A 376 22.37 2.36 3.95
N HIS A 377 22.73 2.28 2.66
CA HIS A 377 22.24 3.22 1.63
C HIS A 377 20.73 3.09 1.42
N ILE A 378 20.18 1.88 1.43
CA ILE A 378 18.75 1.60 1.31
C ILE A 378 18.09 1.74 2.68
N GLU A 379 18.74 1.24 3.73
CA GLU A 379 18.27 1.34 5.11
C GLU A 379 17.94 2.77 5.54
N VAL A 380 18.69 3.78 5.10
CA VAL A 380 18.39 5.18 5.43
C VAL A 380 17.00 5.62 4.96
N ALA A 381 16.47 5.01 3.89
CA ALA A 381 15.13 5.29 3.38
C ALA A 381 14.05 4.56 4.17
N THR A 382 14.35 3.41 4.79
CA THR A 382 13.37 2.52 5.44
C THR A 382 13.45 2.50 6.97
N ALA A 383 14.52 3.04 7.57
CA ALA A 383 14.74 3.03 9.01
C ALA A 383 13.68 3.82 9.81
N ALA A 384 13.35 3.31 10.99
CA ALA A 384 12.44 3.97 11.93
C ALA A 384 13.01 5.28 12.51
N ASP A 385 14.33 5.40 12.67
CA ASP A 385 14.96 6.67 13.07
C ASP A 385 14.84 7.73 11.97
N SER A 386 15.04 7.33 10.70
CA SER A 386 14.81 8.21 9.55
C SER A 386 13.37 8.71 9.52
N PHE A 387 12.40 7.82 9.74
CA PHE A 387 10.99 8.22 9.88
C PHE A 387 10.79 9.28 10.94
N ALA A 388 11.33 9.09 12.15
CA ALA A 388 11.14 10.03 13.25
C ALA A 388 11.67 11.42 12.92
N ARG A 389 12.76 11.51 12.15
CA ARG A 389 13.34 12.78 11.68
C ARG A 389 12.49 13.42 10.58
N MET A 390 12.11 12.64 9.57
CA MET A 390 11.25 13.10 8.48
C MET A 390 9.90 13.61 9.01
N TYR A 391 9.28 12.88 9.94
CA TYR A 391 8.00 13.26 10.55
C TYR A 391 8.11 14.60 11.28
N ARG A 392 9.11 14.78 12.15
CA ARG A 392 9.34 16.07 12.84
C ARG A 392 9.54 17.20 11.85
N PHE A 393 10.40 16.98 10.86
CA PHE A 393 10.69 17.97 9.85
C PHE A 393 9.45 18.41 9.08
N PHE A 394 8.58 17.48 8.70
CA PHE A 394 7.32 17.79 8.01
C PHE A 394 6.23 18.39 8.90
N ASN A 395 6.23 18.09 10.20
CA ASN A 395 5.13 18.42 11.13
C ASN A 395 5.53 19.45 12.18
N ALA A 396 6.31 20.47 11.80
CA ALA A 396 6.71 21.58 12.67
C ALA A 396 7.35 21.11 13.99
N ASP A 397 8.30 20.18 13.89
CA ASP A 397 9.08 19.59 14.99
C ASP A 397 8.28 18.75 16.00
N ASN A 398 6.99 18.51 15.76
CA ASN A 398 6.21 17.56 16.55
C ASN A 398 6.76 16.14 16.35
N ALA A 399 7.04 15.46 17.46
CA ALA A 399 7.45 14.06 17.42
C ALA A 399 6.27 13.18 16.97
N PRO A 400 6.52 12.08 16.22
CA PRO A 400 5.48 11.10 15.97
C PRO A 400 5.05 10.43 17.28
N ALA A 401 3.78 10.03 17.36
CA ALA A 401 3.26 9.24 18.46
C ALA A 401 3.92 7.86 18.54
N THR A 402 4.29 7.27 17.39
CA THR A 402 4.97 5.98 17.30
C THR A 402 5.91 5.93 16.09
N THR A 403 7.03 5.22 16.20
CA THR A 403 7.89 4.85 15.06
C THR A 403 7.71 3.41 14.62
N ARG A 404 6.88 2.66 15.37
CA ARG A 404 6.50 1.27 15.05
C ARG A 404 5.38 1.25 14.04
N ILE A 405 5.25 0.14 13.35
CA ILE A 405 4.11 -0.15 12.48
C ILE A 405 3.14 -1.02 13.31
N PRO A 406 2.01 -0.47 13.78
CA PRO A 406 1.08 -1.23 14.59
C PRO A 406 0.36 -2.29 13.76
N GLU A 407 0.00 -3.41 14.38
CA GLU A 407 -0.93 -4.36 13.79
C GLU A 407 -2.30 -3.70 13.58
N ALA A 408 -3.00 -4.07 12.51
CA ALA A 408 -4.37 -3.62 12.27
C ALA A 408 -5.35 -4.27 13.25
N ASP A 409 -6.42 -3.56 13.57
CA ASP A 409 -7.55 -4.11 14.33
C ASP A 409 -8.31 -5.17 13.51
N GLY A 410 -8.97 -6.11 14.21
CA GLY A 410 -9.76 -7.18 13.58
C GLY A 410 -8.92 -8.36 13.07
N ASP A 411 -9.54 -9.19 12.24
CA ASP A 411 -8.97 -10.47 11.73
C ASP A 411 -8.47 -10.39 10.28
N HIS A 412 -8.62 -9.24 9.63
CA HIS A 412 -8.28 -9.04 8.21
C HIS A 412 -7.44 -7.79 8.02
N VAL A 413 -6.72 -7.74 6.89
CA VAL A 413 -5.96 -6.57 6.44
C VAL A 413 -6.19 -6.32 4.96
N TRP A 414 -6.02 -5.08 4.53
CA TRP A 414 -6.12 -4.68 3.13
C TRP A 414 -4.76 -4.64 2.47
N ILE A 415 -4.65 -5.25 1.28
CA ILE A 415 -3.44 -5.18 0.47
C ILE A 415 -3.72 -4.64 -0.93
N SER A 416 -2.77 -3.86 -1.44
CA SER A 416 -2.68 -3.41 -2.82
C SER A 416 -1.23 -3.15 -3.21
N GLY A 417 -0.98 -3.06 -4.51
CA GLY A 417 0.39 -2.87 -4.98
C GLY A 417 0.50 -2.70 -6.48
N ARG A 418 1.72 -2.92 -6.99
CA ARG A 418 2.01 -2.94 -8.42
C ARG A 418 2.83 -4.18 -8.81
N ALA A 419 2.53 -4.73 -9.98
CA ALA A 419 3.31 -5.76 -10.64
C ALA A 419 4.03 -5.16 -11.85
N ASN A 420 5.36 -5.09 -11.77
CA ASN A 420 6.16 -4.22 -12.63
C ASN A 420 7.26 -4.96 -13.41
N ILE A 421 7.54 -4.49 -14.61
CA ILE A 421 8.77 -4.80 -15.34
C ILE A 421 9.91 -3.97 -14.77
N PHE A 422 10.81 -4.64 -14.05
CA PHE A 422 12.00 -4.03 -13.45
C PHE A 422 13.15 -3.87 -14.48
N PRO A 423 13.93 -2.77 -14.46
CA PRO A 423 13.82 -1.57 -13.62
C PRO A 423 13.05 -0.43 -14.31
N ALA A 424 12.23 -0.76 -15.32
CA ALA A 424 11.45 0.23 -16.06
C ALA A 424 10.26 0.77 -15.26
N ASN A 425 9.80 0.01 -14.26
CA ASN A 425 8.66 0.32 -13.40
C ASN A 425 7.35 0.59 -14.17
N VAL A 426 7.22 -0.06 -15.33
CA VAL A 426 5.98 -0.15 -16.11
C VAL A 426 5.23 -1.43 -15.75
N GLY A 427 3.91 -1.43 -15.91
CA GLY A 427 3.08 -2.59 -15.59
C GLY A 427 3.47 -3.85 -16.36
N ALA A 428 3.35 -5.00 -15.71
CA ALA A 428 3.62 -6.31 -16.29
C ALA A 428 2.49 -6.79 -17.23
N VAL A 429 2.21 -6.01 -18.27
CA VAL A 429 1.14 -6.28 -19.25
C VAL A 429 1.22 -7.69 -19.83
N GLY A 430 0.06 -8.31 -20.02
CA GLY A 430 -0.06 -9.68 -20.52
C GLY A 430 0.16 -10.75 -19.45
N THR A 431 0.24 -10.34 -18.18
CA THR A 431 0.19 -11.24 -17.02
C THR A 431 -1.18 -11.20 -16.36
N VAL A 432 -1.53 -12.30 -15.70
CA VAL A 432 -2.64 -12.38 -14.74
C VAL A 432 -2.03 -12.61 -13.37
N LEU A 433 -2.31 -11.73 -12.42
CA LEU A 433 -1.95 -11.92 -11.02
C LEU A 433 -2.97 -12.82 -10.35
N GLU A 434 -2.51 -13.93 -9.80
CA GLU A 434 -3.27 -14.83 -8.93
C GLU A 434 -2.72 -14.75 -7.51
N ILE A 435 -3.60 -14.68 -6.51
CA ILE A 435 -3.21 -14.63 -5.09
C ILE A 435 -3.94 -15.75 -4.37
N SER A 436 -3.20 -16.55 -3.60
CA SER A 436 -3.76 -17.67 -2.81
C SER A 436 -3.14 -17.71 -1.42
N GLU A 437 -3.95 -17.95 -0.39
CA GLU A 437 -3.45 -18.30 0.93
C GLU A 437 -2.76 -19.67 0.87
N VAL A 438 -1.60 -19.76 1.52
CA VAL A 438 -0.75 -20.96 1.53
C VAL A 438 -0.51 -21.46 2.95
N ASP A 439 -0.27 -22.77 3.07
CA ASP A 439 0.24 -23.34 4.31
C ASP A 439 1.66 -22.80 4.58
N PRO A 440 1.89 -22.05 5.68
CA PRO A 440 3.20 -21.47 5.98
C PRO A 440 4.31 -22.51 6.16
N ALA A 441 3.98 -23.78 6.44
CA ALA A 441 4.97 -24.84 6.56
C ALA A 441 5.48 -25.33 5.20
N THR A 442 4.68 -25.21 4.13
CA THR A 442 4.98 -25.81 2.83
C THR A 442 5.03 -24.81 1.67
N GLY A 443 4.42 -23.64 1.83
CA GLY A 443 4.25 -22.64 0.78
C GLY A 443 3.26 -23.05 -0.32
N ARG A 444 2.41 -24.07 -0.08
CA ARG A 444 1.41 -24.54 -1.06
C ARG A 444 0.03 -23.95 -0.80
N PRO A 445 -0.76 -23.68 -1.86
CA PRO A 445 -2.14 -23.22 -1.74
C PRO A 445 -2.99 -24.08 -0.83
N LEU A 446 -3.78 -23.42 0.03
CA LEU A 446 -4.81 -24.07 0.85
C LEU A 446 -6.05 -24.43 0.01
N GLY A 447 -6.31 -23.69 -1.06
CA GLY A 447 -7.42 -23.88 -1.98
C GLY A 447 -6.98 -24.45 -3.35
N SER A 448 -7.96 -24.99 -4.10
CA SER A 448 -7.74 -25.45 -5.48
C SER A 448 -7.91 -24.36 -6.53
N GLN A 449 -8.35 -23.17 -6.13
CA GLN A 449 -8.52 -21.98 -6.96
C GLN A 449 -7.86 -20.80 -6.21
N PRO A 450 -7.36 -19.79 -6.94
CA PRO A 450 -6.84 -18.60 -6.28
C PRO A 450 -7.96 -17.83 -5.59
N ASP A 451 -7.64 -17.20 -4.46
CA ASP A 451 -8.57 -16.34 -3.72
C ASP A 451 -8.88 -15.07 -4.52
N HIS A 452 -7.97 -14.67 -5.41
CA HIS A 452 -8.15 -13.54 -6.32
C HIS A 452 -7.40 -13.72 -7.63
N SER A 453 -7.95 -13.16 -8.70
CA SER A 453 -7.32 -13.15 -10.03
C SER A 453 -7.63 -11.84 -10.76
N GLN A 454 -6.60 -11.18 -11.28
CA GLN A 454 -6.75 -9.93 -12.03
C GLN A 454 -5.70 -9.80 -13.15
N PRO A 455 -6.07 -9.37 -14.36
CA PRO A 455 -5.09 -9.02 -15.39
C PRO A 455 -4.32 -7.73 -15.02
N ILE A 456 -3.02 -7.70 -15.29
CA ILE A 456 -2.18 -6.53 -15.04
C ILE A 456 -2.16 -5.61 -16.26
N SER A 457 -2.48 -4.33 -16.05
CA SER A 457 -2.50 -3.27 -17.07
C SER A 457 -1.13 -2.57 -17.19
N GLU A 458 -1.06 -1.50 -18.01
CA GLU A 458 0.15 -0.71 -18.24
C GLU A 458 0.67 0.01 -17.00
N ASP A 459 -0.21 0.33 -16.05
CA ASP A 459 0.16 0.99 -14.81
C ASP A 459 0.64 0.00 -13.73
N GLY A 460 0.38 -1.29 -13.92
CA GLY A 460 0.81 -2.35 -13.01
C GLY A 460 -0.04 -2.51 -11.74
N HIS A 461 -1.01 -1.64 -11.46
CA HIS A 461 -1.75 -1.65 -10.20
C HIS A 461 -2.65 -2.89 -10.07
N TRP A 462 -2.80 -3.36 -8.85
CA TRP A 462 -3.73 -4.42 -8.46
C TRP A 462 -4.26 -4.19 -7.05
N GLY A 463 -5.39 -4.83 -6.75
CA GLY A 463 -6.15 -4.57 -5.53
C GLY A 463 -6.93 -3.24 -5.60
N PRO A 464 -7.48 -2.76 -4.48
CA PRO A 464 -7.36 -3.29 -3.13
C PRO A 464 -8.06 -4.65 -2.96
N MET A 465 -7.61 -5.43 -1.99
CA MET A 465 -8.24 -6.68 -1.60
C MET A 465 -8.05 -6.94 -0.12
N ARG A 466 -9.00 -7.68 0.47
CA ARG A 466 -8.97 -8.06 1.88
C ARG A 466 -8.44 -9.49 2.03
N ILE A 467 -7.49 -9.67 2.94
CA ILE A 467 -6.86 -10.97 3.25
C ILE A 467 -6.88 -11.25 4.76
N ASN A 468 -6.64 -12.50 5.15
CA ASN A 468 -6.55 -12.90 6.56
C ASN A 468 -5.29 -12.31 7.20
N LYS A 469 -5.44 -11.63 8.33
CA LYS A 469 -4.31 -11.08 9.08
C LYS A 469 -3.44 -12.21 9.61
N GLY A 470 -2.14 -12.15 9.34
CA GLY A 470 -1.18 -13.20 9.74
C GLY A 470 -1.20 -14.45 8.84
N GLY A 471 -2.05 -14.48 7.80
CA GLY A 471 -1.99 -15.51 6.75
C GLY A 471 -0.73 -15.39 5.90
N SER A 472 -0.27 -16.51 5.36
CA SER A 472 0.82 -16.56 4.37
C SER A 472 0.22 -16.68 2.98
N TYR A 473 0.80 -15.99 1.99
CA TYR A 473 0.23 -15.92 0.64
C TYR A 473 1.31 -16.17 -0.42
N GLU A 474 0.90 -16.84 -1.50
CA GLU A 474 1.62 -16.79 -2.76
C GLU A 474 0.97 -15.76 -3.69
N PHE A 475 1.82 -15.03 -4.41
CA PHE A 475 1.42 -14.18 -5.52
C PHE A 475 2.03 -14.78 -6.78
N VAL A 476 1.22 -15.08 -7.78
CA VAL A 476 1.67 -15.71 -9.02
C VAL A 476 1.35 -14.79 -10.20
N LEU A 477 2.39 -14.32 -10.89
CA LEU A 477 2.23 -13.68 -12.19
C LEU A 477 2.22 -14.74 -13.27
N ARG A 478 1.00 -15.20 -13.63
CA ARG A 478 0.75 -16.12 -14.73
C ARG A 478 0.96 -15.44 -16.07
N ARG A 479 1.49 -16.17 -17.05
CA ARG A 479 1.61 -15.72 -18.44
C ARG A 479 0.87 -16.69 -19.36
N PRO A 480 -0.45 -16.48 -19.57
CA PRO A 480 -1.26 -17.38 -20.38
C PRO A 480 -0.65 -17.62 -21.76
N GLY A 481 -0.52 -18.89 -22.15
CA GLY A 481 0.01 -19.28 -23.45
C GLY A 481 1.54 -19.24 -23.59
N VAL A 482 2.29 -18.90 -22.52
CA VAL A 482 3.75 -18.91 -22.52
C VAL A 482 4.26 -19.98 -21.56
N ALA A 483 4.85 -21.04 -22.12
CA ALA A 483 5.41 -22.11 -21.30
C ALA A 483 6.54 -21.60 -20.39
N ASN A 484 6.58 -22.11 -19.16
CA ASN A 484 7.67 -21.92 -18.20
C ASN A 484 7.92 -20.47 -17.79
N ALA A 485 6.86 -19.67 -17.82
CA ALA A 485 6.96 -18.23 -17.70
C ALA A 485 6.35 -17.69 -16.40
N ASP A 486 5.70 -18.51 -15.59
CA ASP A 486 5.06 -18.07 -14.35
C ASP A 486 6.09 -17.66 -13.29
N HIS A 487 5.82 -16.58 -12.58
CA HIS A 487 6.70 -16.07 -11.53
C HIS A 487 5.96 -16.08 -10.19
N TYR A 488 6.50 -16.80 -9.22
CA TYR A 488 5.96 -16.93 -7.87
C TYR A 488 6.66 -15.95 -6.94
N PHE A 489 5.89 -15.29 -6.07
CA PHE A 489 6.39 -14.39 -5.04
C PHE A 489 5.83 -14.80 -3.69
N TYR A 490 6.70 -14.78 -2.68
CA TYR A 490 6.36 -15.03 -1.28
C TYR A 490 6.91 -13.89 -0.42
N ARG A 491 6.13 -13.49 0.57
CA ARG A 491 6.47 -12.41 1.51
C ARG A 491 6.15 -12.87 2.92
N GLU A 492 6.68 -12.16 3.92
CA GLU A 492 6.24 -12.39 5.30
C GLU A 492 4.74 -12.08 5.46
N PRO A 493 4.05 -12.74 6.41
CA PRO A 493 2.65 -12.47 6.70
C PRO A 493 2.37 -10.99 7.02
N TYR A 494 1.21 -10.51 6.56
CA TYR A 494 0.76 -9.15 6.80
C TYR A 494 -0.01 -9.06 8.12
N LEU A 495 0.46 -8.20 9.02
CA LEU A 495 -0.22 -7.93 10.30
C LEU A 495 -1.00 -6.60 10.25
N GLN A 496 -0.89 -5.87 9.15
CA GLN A 496 -1.46 -4.54 8.96
C GLN A 496 -1.72 -4.29 7.47
N ASP A 497 -2.52 -3.26 7.18
CA ASP A 497 -2.79 -2.83 5.80
C ASP A 497 -1.49 -2.45 5.06
N ASN A 498 -1.41 -2.79 3.78
CA ASN A 498 -0.25 -2.51 2.96
C ASN A 498 -0.61 -2.18 1.51
N HIS A 499 -0.35 -0.93 1.13
CA HIS A 499 -0.72 -0.39 -0.19
C HIS A 499 0.48 -0.14 -1.11
N GLN A 500 1.66 -0.63 -0.74
CA GLN A 500 2.91 -0.35 -1.46
C GLN A 500 3.64 -1.63 -1.90
N ILE A 501 2.95 -2.76 -1.98
CA ILE A 501 3.57 -4.03 -2.39
C ILE A 501 4.07 -3.92 -3.83
N ARG A 502 5.29 -4.37 -4.09
CA ARG A 502 5.87 -4.43 -5.44
C ARG A 502 6.25 -5.85 -5.82
N LEU A 503 5.69 -6.32 -6.93
CA LEU A 503 5.99 -7.61 -7.55
C LEU A 503 6.86 -7.38 -8.80
N ASN A 504 8.17 -7.29 -8.57
CA ASN A 504 9.14 -6.98 -9.62
C ASN A 504 9.46 -8.22 -10.47
N THR A 505 9.16 -8.15 -11.76
CA THR A 505 9.43 -9.20 -12.73
C THR A 505 10.16 -8.65 -13.96
N SER A 506 10.52 -9.52 -14.89
CA SER A 506 10.87 -9.13 -16.26
C SER A 506 10.22 -10.08 -17.27
N ALA A 507 10.21 -9.70 -18.54
CA ALA A 507 9.64 -10.53 -19.59
C ALA A 507 10.42 -11.86 -19.75
N PRO A 508 9.77 -12.95 -20.20
CA PRO A 508 10.43 -14.21 -20.57
C PRO A 508 11.70 -14.00 -21.40
N GLY A 509 12.81 -14.61 -21.01
CA GLY A 509 14.09 -14.48 -21.71
C GLY A 509 14.81 -13.12 -21.58
N THR A 510 14.28 -12.17 -20.80
CA THR A 510 14.87 -10.83 -20.61
C THR A 510 15.18 -10.52 -19.14
N GLY A 511 15.93 -9.46 -18.92
CA GLY A 511 16.29 -8.95 -17.59
C GLY A 511 17.14 -9.93 -16.78
N VAL A 512 17.22 -9.69 -15.47
CA VAL A 512 18.08 -10.46 -14.57
C VAL A 512 17.72 -11.95 -14.54
N GLY A 513 16.42 -12.26 -14.62
CA GLY A 513 15.94 -13.66 -14.64
C GLY A 513 16.34 -14.46 -15.88
N ALA A 514 16.85 -13.82 -16.95
CA ALA A 514 17.41 -14.50 -18.11
C ALA A 514 18.83 -15.04 -17.88
N LEU A 515 19.52 -14.54 -16.85
CA LEU A 515 20.87 -14.96 -16.47
C LEU A 515 20.85 -16.24 -15.63
N LEU A 516 19.68 -16.65 -15.16
CA LEU A 516 19.51 -17.85 -14.35
C LEU A 516 19.58 -19.11 -15.23
N HIS A 517 20.46 -20.04 -14.86
CA HIS A 517 20.51 -21.38 -15.42
C HIS A 517 19.25 -22.17 -15.03
N ARG A 518 18.79 -23.04 -15.91
CA ARG A 518 17.50 -23.75 -15.79
C ARG A 518 17.67 -25.24 -16.01
N SER A 519 16.95 -26.03 -15.23
CA SER A 519 16.92 -27.49 -15.29
C SER A 519 15.64 -28.01 -14.62
N PRO A 520 15.15 -29.20 -15.00
CA PRO A 520 14.15 -29.90 -14.20
C PRO A 520 14.64 -30.28 -12.79
N ASN A 521 15.96 -30.26 -12.55
CA ASN A 521 16.54 -30.80 -11.32
C ASN A 521 16.73 -29.76 -10.20
N HIS A 522 16.57 -28.44 -10.47
CA HIS A 522 16.81 -27.42 -9.46
C HIS A 522 15.83 -26.25 -9.48
N THR A 523 15.63 -25.62 -8.32
CA THR A 523 14.87 -24.39 -8.12
C THR A 523 15.77 -23.16 -8.21
N ASN A 524 15.29 -22.08 -8.84
CA ASN A 524 15.95 -20.77 -8.82
C ASN A 524 15.24 -19.85 -7.82
N LEU A 525 16.02 -19.21 -6.93
CA LEU A 525 15.52 -18.23 -5.97
C LEU A 525 16.06 -16.83 -6.22
N SER A 526 15.23 -15.82 -5.93
CA SER A 526 15.62 -14.42 -5.76
C SER A 526 15.18 -13.99 -4.37
N ILE A 527 16.10 -13.71 -3.44
CA ILE A 527 15.77 -13.34 -2.05
C ILE A 527 16.13 -11.87 -1.82
N SER A 528 15.13 -11.07 -1.48
CA SER A 528 15.26 -9.61 -1.40
C SER A 528 14.83 -9.03 -0.05
N ARG A 529 15.36 -7.84 0.28
CA ARG A 529 14.97 -7.00 1.41
C ARG A 529 15.31 -5.55 1.11
N ASP A 530 14.40 -4.61 1.41
CA ASP A 530 14.65 -3.16 1.31
C ASP A 530 15.49 -2.62 2.50
N MET A 531 16.54 -3.36 2.84
CA MET A 531 17.59 -3.04 3.80
C MET A 531 18.78 -3.95 3.49
N GLU A 532 19.99 -3.38 3.39
CA GLU A 532 21.18 -4.14 3.00
C GLU A 532 21.45 -5.37 3.87
N LEU A 533 21.75 -6.51 3.22
CA LEU A 533 22.20 -7.76 3.82
C LEU A 533 23.73 -7.76 3.95
N TRP A 534 24.24 -7.72 5.19
CA TRP A 534 25.68 -7.61 5.46
C TRP A 534 26.32 -8.95 5.83
N GLY A 535 27.47 -9.26 5.23
CA GLY A 535 28.22 -10.50 5.43
C GLY A 535 29.67 -10.34 5.89
N ASP A 536 30.20 -9.12 6.00
CA ASP A 536 31.60 -8.82 6.38
C ASP A 536 31.76 -7.84 7.56
N GLN A 537 30.69 -7.61 8.33
CA GLN A 537 30.59 -6.68 9.46
C GLN A 537 30.70 -7.35 10.85
N GLY A 538 31.16 -8.60 10.91
CA GLY A 538 31.37 -9.33 12.17
C GLY A 538 30.05 -9.66 12.88
N GLU A 539 29.88 -9.24 14.14
CA GLU A 539 28.66 -9.47 14.92
C GLU A 539 27.41 -8.76 14.35
N ARG A 540 27.61 -7.82 13.41
CA ARG A 540 26.52 -7.08 12.72
C ARG A 540 26.17 -7.66 11.36
N ASN A 541 26.62 -8.87 11.08
CA ASN A 541 26.19 -9.60 9.89
C ASN A 541 24.72 -9.99 10.02
N ASP A 542 24.01 -9.91 8.90
CA ASP A 542 22.79 -10.67 8.73
C ASP A 542 23.14 -12.15 8.55
N VAL A 543 22.23 -13.02 9.00
CA VAL A 543 22.32 -14.45 8.73
C VAL A 543 21.10 -14.85 7.93
N LEU A 544 21.30 -15.21 6.66
CA LEU A 544 20.24 -15.69 5.78
C LEU A 544 20.56 -17.13 5.39
N ARG A 545 19.78 -18.08 5.88
CA ARG A 545 19.94 -19.51 5.59
C ARG A 545 18.93 -19.97 4.55
N VAL A 546 19.39 -20.75 3.59
CA VAL A 546 18.55 -21.51 2.66
C VAL A 546 18.86 -22.98 2.85
N ASN A 547 17.86 -23.75 3.31
CA ASN A 547 18.04 -25.15 3.76
C ASN A 547 19.24 -25.30 4.70
N GLY A 548 19.37 -24.39 5.66
CA GLY A 548 20.46 -24.35 6.64
C GLY A 548 21.79 -23.76 6.14
N THR A 549 21.96 -23.54 4.83
CA THR A 549 23.19 -22.95 4.27
C THR A 549 23.14 -21.44 4.35
N ASN A 550 24.08 -20.80 5.07
CA ASN A 550 24.16 -19.34 5.11
C ASN A 550 24.66 -18.79 3.76
N VAL A 551 23.85 -17.99 3.08
CA VAL A 551 24.14 -17.45 1.74
C VAL A 551 24.64 -16.00 1.78
N ILE A 552 24.61 -15.36 2.95
CA ILE A 552 25.16 -14.02 3.17
C ILE A 552 26.51 -14.14 3.87
N THR A 553 27.57 -13.95 3.09
CA THR A 553 28.96 -14.08 3.50
C THR A 553 29.75 -12.84 3.09
N ALA A 554 31.02 -12.76 3.49
CA ALA A 554 31.88 -11.67 3.05
C ALA A 554 32.09 -11.64 1.51
N GLN A 555 31.85 -12.76 0.82
CA GLN A 555 31.94 -12.84 -0.64
C GLN A 555 30.65 -12.35 -1.32
N THR A 556 29.48 -12.70 -0.79
CA THR A 556 28.20 -12.38 -1.44
C THR A 556 27.66 -11.02 -1.01
N GLY A 557 27.78 -10.66 0.26
CA GLY A 557 27.24 -9.42 0.82
C GLY A 557 28.27 -8.58 1.57
N PRO A 558 29.45 -8.24 0.99
CA PRO A 558 30.31 -7.26 1.63
C PRO A 558 29.61 -5.90 1.70
N LEU A 559 29.96 -5.09 2.69
CA LEU A 559 29.33 -3.80 2.99
C LEU A 559 29.20 -2.87 1.77
N LEU A 560 30.23 -2.86 0.92
CA LEU A 560 30.29 -2.01 -0.27
C LEU A 560 29.41 -2.54 -1.42
N GLN A 561 29.01 -3.81 -1.40
CA GLN A 561 28.07 -4.36 -2.38
C GLN A 561 26.68 -3.77 -2.25
N ARG A 562 26.34 -3.28 -1.04
CA ARG A 562 25.01 -2.77 -0.69
C ARG A 562 23.91 -3.76 -1.11
N LEU A 563 24.15 -5.04 -0.79
CA LEU A 563 23.34 -6.15 -1.26
C LEU A 563 21.90 -6.04 -0.75
N SER A 564 20.94 -5.96 -1.66
CA SER A 564 19.49 -5.97 -1.37
C SER A 564 18.79 -7.21 -1.94
N ASN A 565 19.38 -7.86 -2.94
CA ASN A 565 18.82 -9.06 -3.56
C ASN A 565 19.91 -10.08 -3.93
N ILE A 566 19.77 -11.32 -3.46
CA ILE A 566 20.65 -12.43 -3.81
C ILE A 566 19.93 -13.48 -4.67
N PHE A 567 20.56 -13.84 -5.79
CA PHE A 567 20.08 -14.90 -6.69
C PHE A 567 20.77 -16.22 -6.39
N LEU A 568 19.98 -17.28 -6.26
CA LEU A 568 20.48 -18.65 -6.03
C LEU A 568 20.05 -19.53 -7.19
N HIS A 569 21.02 -20.21 -7.79
CA HIS A 569 20.79 -21.17 -8.87
C HIS A 569 21.87 -22.24 -8.86
N ASP A 570 21.60 -23.36 -9.54
CA ASP A 570 22.64 -24.34 -9.90
C ASP A 570 23.35 -23.83 -11.15
N ARG A 571 24.54 -23.26 -10.96
CA ARG A 571 25.31 -22.71 -12.07
C ARG A 571 25.86 -23.87 -12.88
N ASN A 572 25.61 -23.82 -14.18
CA ASN A 572 25.89 -24.89 -15.15
C ASN A 572 24.92 -26.08 -15.08
N SER A 573 23.94 -26.07 -14.17
CA SER A 573 22.94 -27.13 -14.01
C SER A 573 23.58 -28.51 -13.77
N ASP A 574 24.63 -28.58 -12.95
CA ASP A 574 25.46 -29.78 -12.75
C ASP A 574 25.19 -30.53 -11.44
N GLY A 575 24.28 -30.01 -10.60
CA GLY A 575 23.91 -30.60 -9.32
C GLY A 575 24.91 -30.34 -8.19
N VAL A 576 25.87 -29.44 -8.37
CA VAL A 576 26.95 -29.17 -7.40
C VAL A 576 26.88 -27.71 -6.93
N SER A 577 26.92 -27.50 -5.62
CA SER A 577 27.00 -26.14 -5.05
C SER A 577 28.45 -25.67 -4.95
N ASN A 578 28.72 -24.44 -5.39
CA ASN A 578 30.00 -23.77 -5.22
C ASN A 578 29.87 -22.50 -4.38
N LEU A 579 30.06 -22.66 -3.06
CA LEU A 579 29.85 -21.60 -2.08
C LEU A 579 31.09 -20.74 -1.81
N GLY A 580 32.22 -21.05 -2.45
CA GLY A 580 33.51 -20.39 -2.16
C GLY A 580 33.59 -18.96 -2.71
N PHE A 581 32.76 -18.62 -3.70
CA PHE A 581 32.79 -17.35 -4.42
C PHE A 581 31.36 -16.93 -4.80
N ALA A 582 31.11 -15.63 -4.83
CA ALA A 582 29.87 -15.11 -5.41
C ALA A 582 29.84 -15.37 -6.92
N ASP A 583 28.64 -15.53 -7.48
CA ASP A 583 28.47 -15.55 -8.93
C ASP A 583 28.87 -14.18 -9.51
N PRO A 584 29.90 -14.10 -10.38
CA PRO A 584 30.45 -12.86 -10.87
C PRO A 584 29.52 -12.11 -11.83
N VAL A 585 28.52 -12.78 -12.44
CA VAL A 585 27.56 -12.14 -13.33
C VAL A 585 26.57 -11.34 -12.49
N PHE A 586 25.96 -11.95 -11.48
CA PHE A 586 25.01 -11.25 -10.60
C PHE A 586 25.71 -10.26 -9.68
N HIS A 587 26.90 -10.58 -9.17
CA HIS A 587 27.67 -9.71 -8.28
C HIS A 587 28.17 -8.42 -8.96
N ALA A 588 28.20 -8.39 -10.30
CA ALA A 588 28.50 -7.17 -11.06
C ALA A 588 27.30 -6.22 -11.20
N ILE A 589 26.09 -6.66 -10.86
CA ILE A 589 24.86 -5.85 -10.97
C ILE A 589 24.69 -5.06 -9.66
N PRO A 590 24.42 -3.74 -9.71
CA PRO A 590 24.24 -2.93 -8.52
C PRO A 590 23.21 -3.51 -7.56
N PHE A 591 23.55 -3.52 -6.26
CA PHE A 591 22.70 -4.01 -5.17
C PHE A 591 22.34 -5.49 -5.24
N MET A 592 22.91 -6.26 -6.17
CA MET A 592 22.63 -7.67 -6.37
C MET A 592 23.87 -8.52 -6.16
N SER A 593 23.68 -9.78 -5.78
CA SER A 593 24.72 -10.80 -5.81
C SER A 593 24.11 -12.12 -6.25
N GLY A 594 24.95 -13.10 -6.54
CA GLY A 594 24.50 -14.47 -6.77
C GLY A 594 25.38 -15.48 -6.06
N LEU A 595 24.87 -16.69 -5.91
CA LEU A 595 25.60 -17.82 -5.38
C LEU A 595 25.19 -19.10 -6.11
N ASP A 596 26.18 -19.92 -6.43
CA ASP A 596 26.00 -21.24 -7.01
C ASP A 596 25.58 -22.22 -5.90
N LEU A 597 24.28 -22.42 -5.77
CA LEU A 597 23.65 -23.27 -4.78
C LEU A 597 22.63 -24.18 -5.46
N PHE A 598 22.94 -25.48 -5.48
CA PHE A 598 22.03 -26.49 -5.97
C PHE A 598 20.89 -26.72 -4.96
N LEU A 599 19.67 -26.42 -5.40
CA LEU A 599 18.44 -26.60 -4.64
C LEU A 599 17.57 -27.65 -5.37
N PRO A 600 17.55 -28.92 -4.91
CA PRO A 600 16.84 -29.99 -5.61
C PRO A 600 15.37 -29.66 -5.85
N ALA A 601 14.91 -29.86 -7.08
CA ALA A 601 13.52 -29.65 -7.47
C ALA A 601 12.86 -30.95 -7.95
N ALA A 602 11.52 -30.94 -7.94
CA ALA A 602 10.70 -32.02 -8.45
C ALA A 602 9.64 -31.49 -9.41
N ALA A 603 9.23 -32.32 -10.39
CA ALA A 603 8.26 -31.93 -11.42
C ALA A 603 6.90 -31.51 -10.84
N GLU A 604 6.48 -32.21 -9.79
CA GLU A 604 5.49 -31.74 -8.84
C GLU A 604 6.26 -31.49 -7.55
N PRO A 605 6.21 -30.29 -6.95
CA PRO A 605 6.92 -30.05 -5.71
C PRO A 605 6.58 -31.16 -4.70
N ASP A 606 7.59 -31.65 -4.00
CA ASP A 606 7.51 -32.73 -3.01
C ASP A 606 8.34 -32.44 -1.75
N ASP A 607 9.09 -31.34 -1.77
CA ASP A 607 9.91 -30.87 -0.66
C ASP A 607 9.72 -29.35 -0.45
N VAL A 608 10.29 -28.85 0.65
CA VAL A 608 10.22 -27.45 1.07
C VAL A 608 11.61 -26.84 1.06
N ILE A 609 11.73 -25.64 0.50
CA ILE A 609 12.92 -24.82 0.64
C ILE A 609 12.68 -23.82 1.77
N ALA A 610 13.35 -24.04 2.90
CA ALA A 610 13.26 -23.18 4.08
C ALA A 610 14.23 -22.00 3.96
N ILE A 611 13.72 -20.79 4.08
CA ILE A 611 14.48 -19.54 3.97
C ILE A 611 14.33 -18.77 5.28
N GLU A 612 15.43 -18.59 5.99
CA GLU A 612 15.44 -18.07 7.36
C GLU A 612 16.36 -16.85 7.45
N LEU A 613 15.82 -15.72 7.91
CA LEU A 613 16.57 -14.50 8.12
C LEU A 613 16.66 -14.17 9.61
N ILE A 614 17.88 -13.96 10.10
CA ILE A 614 18.14 -13.28 11.37
C ILE A 614 18.77 -11.94 11.01
N SER A 615 17.98 -10.89 11.18
CA SER A 615 18.39 -9.53 10.85
C SER A 615 19.40 -8.98 11.86
N ARG A 616 20.39 -8.24 11.37
CA ARG A 616 21.34 -7.48 12.20
C ARG A 616 20.70 -6.39 13.07
N ARG A 617 19.50 -5.92 12.71
CA ARG A 617 18.72 -4.92 13.48
C ARG A 617 17.72 -5.54 14.45
N GLY A 618 17.53 -6.85 14.39
CA GLY A 618 16.58 -7.56 15.25
C GLY A 618 17.16 -7.92 16.61
N THR A 619 16.32 -8.46 17.48
CA THR A 619 16.71 -9.03 18.79
C THR A 619 17.23 -10.46 18.69
N GLY A 620 17.63 -10.89 17.49
CA GLY A 620 17.99 -12.26 17.16
C GLY A 620 16.80 -13.16 16.84
N SER A 621 15.58 -12.62 16.70
CA SER A 621 14.44 -13.44 16.26
C SER A 621 14.57 -13.81 14.79
N GLN A 622 14.12 -15.01 14.47
CA GLN A 622 14.16 -15.58 13.13
C GLN A 622 12.87 -15.24 12.39
N GLN A 623 13.00 -14.62 11.22
CA GLN A 623 11.96 -14.54 10.21
C GLN A 623 12.10 -15.75 9.30
N GLN A 624 11.00 -16.39 8.90
CA GLN A 624 11.05 -17.57 8.04
C GLN A 624 9.96 -17.53 6.98
N ILE A 625 10.34 -17.87 5.76
CA ILE A 625 9.44 -18.09 4.63
C ILE A 625 9.81 -19.44 4.02
N ASN A 626 8.81 -20.29 3.82
CA ASN A 626 8.97 -21.59 3.19
C ASN A 626 8.33 -21.55 1.80
N VAL A 627 9.03 -22.10 0.80
CA VAL A 627 8.54 -22.16 -0.57
C VAL A 627 8.62 -23.58 -1.13
N PRO A 628 7.72 -23.98 -2.05
CA PRO A 628 7.83 -25.28 -2.71
C PRO A 628 9.08 -25.35 -3.62
N ASN A 629 9.66 -26.54 -3.76
CA ASN A 629 10.82 -26.81 -4.62
C ASN A 629 10.48 -26.88 -6.12
N TRP A 630 9.86 -25.82 -6.66
CA TRP A 630 9.49 -25.72 -8.07
C TRP A 630 10.70 -25.85 -9.01
N PRO A 631 10.61 -26.64 -10.10
CA PRO A 631 11.73 -26.81 -11.02
C PRO A 631 11.84 -25.58 -11.93
N SER A 632 13.06 -25.04 -12.03
CA SER A 632 13.38 -23.84 -12.81
C SER A 632 13.14 -23.99 -14.32
N SER A 633 12.93 -25.22 -14.80
CA SER A 633 12.47 -25.48 -16.16
C SER A 633 10.96 -25.33 -16.35
N GLN A 634 10.14 -25.33 -15.29
CA GLN A 634 8.68 -25.16 -15.36
C GLN A 634 8.20 -23.80 -14.85
N VAL A 635 8.95 -23.16 -13.96
CA VAL A 635 8.63 -21.82 -13.46
C VAL A 635 9.77 -20.86 -13.78
N ARG A 636 9.44 -19.58 -13.97
CA ARG A 636 10.44 -18.55 -14.26
C ARG A 636 11.42 -18.42 -13.10
N SER A 637 10.91 -18.15 -11.91
CA SER A 637 11.68 -17.95 -10.68
C SER A 637 10.72 -17.97 -9.50
N VAL A 638 11.27 -18.22 -8.31
CA VAL A 638 10.60 -17.99 -7.04
C VAL A 638 11.28 -16.81 -6.37
N SER A 639 10.53 -15.74 -6.13
CA SER A 639 11.01 -14.54 -5.43
C SER A 639 10.52 -14.55 -3.99
N VAL A 640 11.40 -14.23 -3.06
CA VAL A 640 11.12 -14.13 -1.63
C VAL A 640 11.52 -12.74 -1.16
N HIS A 641 10.64 -12.09 -0.40
CA HIS A 641 10.90 -10.75 0.11
C HIS A 641 10.66 -10.68 1.62
N PHE A 642 11.70 -10.28 2.34
CA PHE A 642 11.64 -10.00 3.78
C PHE A 642 11.40 -8.50 4.00
N ARG A 643 10.66 -8.19 5.06
CA ARG A 643 10.43 -6.82 5.54
C ARG A 643 11.74 -6.20 5.99
N ASP A 644 11.82 -4.88 5.86
CA ASP A 644 12.98 -4.07 6.24
C ASP A 644 13.05 -3.75 7.75
N TYR A 645 12.04 -4.17 8.52
CA TYR A 645 11.92 -3.95 9.97
C TYR A 645 11.52 -5.24 10.70
N HIS A 646 11.62 -5.21 12.03
CA HIS A 646 11.34 -6.35 12.91
C HIS A 646 10.23 -6.05 13.95
N ASP A 647 9.85 -4.79 14.12
CA ASP A 647 8.93 -4.32 15.17
C ASP A 647 7.52 -4.90 15.09
#